data_AF-A0A9P7Y5P9-F1
#
_entry.id   AF-A0A9P7Y5P9-F1
#
_cell.length_a   1.000
_cell.length_b   1.000
_cell.length_c   1.000
_cell.angle_alpha   90.00
_cell.angle_beta   90.00
_cell.angle_gamma   90.00
#
_symmetry.space_group_name_H-M   'P 1'
#
loop_
_entity.id
_entity.type
_entity.pdbx_description
1 polymer ?
#
loop_
_entity_poly.entity_id
_entity_poly.type
_entity_poly.pdbx_seq_one_letter_code
_entity_poly.pdbx_strand_id
1 'polypeptide(L)'
;MDRLKLLSKRDFFRSKPKQRQQGVRAAYKDVSSPIASTTATTRASQPDPVYFDYQADPASGKNVVLWDDVLLVFPAAKYIRHGSTIIPFVRDKEFKVLEPFRFAVVPNAILDVVLEQDSAAPNEATAPPTPSTSDSSIDSLSPVPETITIPSPTHDSHMDKRSLRIHLWRIATDLNLYAMQKRGEGDPKDFHKALACYLKTVSKGHAYAQFSVGQLYLEGKDVLRDYAKAMDWFLLASNQGLPDAHNAIADLHYHGHGVPQDYEAAKDLYLTCAQQGFIPGQRNIGHLYLMGHGVPQDYERAVDWYLKAADQGDTKAQVRLGDLYRDGSGVLQDYSKAMEWYREAADHGEIIACTRIGDLYDHGHGGSQSDRVGYARRWYLKAADRGELSAQISLGHLLRRQGFWRNYGQAMQWFIKAADQGSVAAYTAIGNMHHHGQGVDKDATRAMHWYLKAADVGNPEAMVLLGSLYHDGQGIQQDFTKAFEWYFKAARKGYSDAQFRVGHFSYLGKGTPQDRSGAIIWFHSAAKQGHLDAQYILGDYYAEGSNAEQDLSKAFEWYRQAAIKGHVGAQANLGKSYYLGTGTRKDFSQAFKWITQAAMQGDACAQYCLGSFYSNGHGTEQSDMEAARWCQESAKQGYSPAEYRLGVMYLNGLVFEKDYSTAMSWFLKAAAQGRTDAYVCIGDMYEFGQGVPLSHKEATMWFLKAANLGDTTAQFRMGRFCELGLGIRECFPDAVDWYLKAADQGHKNALKKLDELRRQGNRIRQAKNQQ
;
A
#
# COMPACT_ATOMS: atom_id res chain seq x y z
N MET A 1 17.24 -27.32 -21.92
CA MET A 1 16.90 -25.90 -21.67
C MET A 1 18.01 -25.32 -20.79
N ASP A 2 19.24 -25.09 -21.26
CA ASP A 2 19.72 -24.33 -22.42
C ASP A 2 19.15 -22.91 -22.55
N ARG A 3 19.70 -22.01 -21.73
CA ARG A 3 20.39 -20.76 -22.13
C ARG A 3 20.30 -19.74 -20.98
N LEU A 4 21.39 -19.56 -20.24
CA LEU A 4 21.77 -18.32 -19.53
C LEU A 4 23.17 -18.51 -18.90
N LYS A 5 24.20 -18.63 -19.75
CA LYS A 5 25.61 -18.39 -19.40
C LYS A 5 26.27 -17.68 -20.59
N LEU A 6 27.20 -16.78 -20.27
CA LEU A 6 27.92 -15.79 -21.12
C LEU A 6 27.14 -14.48 -21.31
N LEU A 7 27.65 -13.30 -20.92
CA LEU A 7 28.96 -12.76 -21.28
C LEU A 7 29.58 -11.87 -20.19
N SER A 8 30.91 -11.91 -20.18
CA SER A 8 31.83 -11.10 -19.41
C SER A 8 32.19 -9.80 -20.16
N LYS A 9 32.55 -8.74 -19.41
CA LYS A 9 33.47 -7.62 -19.71
C LYS A 9 33.30 -6.78 -21.01
N ARG A 10 33.13 -5.47 -20.77
CA ARG A 10 33.74 -4.27 -21.43
C ARG A 10 33.79 -4.19 -22.96
N ASP A 11 33.06 -3.21 -23.52
CA ASP A 11 33.56 -2.08 -24.35
C ASP A 11 32.37 -1.14 -24.66
N PHE A 12 32.29 0.07 -24.10
CA PHE A 12 32.84 1.37 -24.55
C PHE A 12 32.07 2.10 -25.69
N PHE A 13 31.57 3.29 -25.30
CA PHE A 13 31.30 4.53 -26.05
C PHE A 13 29.93 4.87 -26.70
N ARG A 14 29.30 5.89 -26.06
CA ARG A 14 28.81 7.19 -26.58
C ARG A 14 27.63 7.23 -27.57
N SER A 15 26.50 7.75 -27.07
CA SER A 15 25.65 8.67 -27.84
C SER A 15 25.74 10.09 -27.23
N LYS A 16 25.81 11.11 -28.09
CA LYS A 16 26.10 12.52 -27.78
C LYS A 16 24.93 13.20 -27.01
N PRO A 17 25.19 14.19 -26.13
CA PRO A 17 24.14 15.01 -25.54
C PRO A 17 23.59 16.00 -26.57
N LYS A 18 22.26 16.16 -26.60
CA LYS A 18 21.58 17.25 -27.32
C LYS A 18 21.96 18.59 -26.68
N GLN A 19 22.16 19.61 -27.52
CA GLN A 19 22.59 20.95 -27.14
C GLN A 19 21.71 21.57 -26.05
N ARG A 20 22.26 21.74 -24.85
CA ARG A 20 21.73 22.58 -23.78
C ARG A 20 22.28 23.99 -23.97
N GLN A 21 21.43 25.02 -23.95
CA GLN A 21 21.84 26.42 -24.05
C GLN A 21 21.58 27.15 -22.73
N GLN A 22 22.40 28.17 -22.46
CA GLN A 22 22.71 28.73 -21.13
C GLN A 22 21.49 29.32 -20.36
N GLY A 23 21.13 28.66 -19.25
CA GLY A 23 20.75 29.19 -17.92
C GLY A 23 19.60 30.21 -17.75
N VAL A 24 18.61 29.86 -16.93
CA VAL A 24 17.70 30.78 -16.22
C VAL A 24 18.14 30.87 -14.76
N ARG A 25 18.16 32.08 -14.18
CA ARG A 25 18.61 32.32 -12.80
C ARG A 25 17.39 32.35 -11.86
N ALA A 26 17.41 31.59 -10.77
CA ALA A 26 16.36 31.63 -9.75
C ALA A 26 16.93 32.05 -8.39
N ALA A 27 16.19 32.90 -7.69
CA ALA A 27 16.48 33.31 -6.32
C ALA A 27 15.30 32.92 -5.41
N TYR A 28 15.63 32.45 -4.21
CA TYR A 28 14.63 32.16 -3.19
C TYR A 28 14.22 33.45 -2.45
N LYS A 29 12.92 33.62 -2.17
CA LYS A 29 12.41 34.79 -1.47
C LYS A 29 11.34 34.41 -0.44
N ASP A 30 11.64 34.66 0.83
CA ASP A 30 10.72 34.46 1.94
C ASP A 30 9.62 35.53 1.92
N VAL A 31 8.38 35.13 2.22
CA VAL A 31 7.17 35.97 2.05
C VAL A 31 7.03 37.03 3.16
N SER A 32 7.94 37.02 4.15
CA SER A 32 7.93 37.85 5.36
C SER A 32 8.55 39.26 5.22
N SER A 33 9.10 39.66 4.06
CA SER A 33 9.79 40.97 3.91
C SER A 33 8.93 42.06 3.26
N PRO A 34 8.57 43.16 3.97
CA PRO A 34 7.91 44.31 3.36
C PRO A 34 8.88 45.16 2.53
N ILE A 35 8.34 45.83 1.51
CA ILE A 35 9.08 46.75 0.62
C ILE A 35 9.56 47.94 1.47
N ALA A 36 10.85 47.98 1.81
CA ALA A 36 11.46 49.13 2.47
C ALA A 36 12.19 50.03 1.45
N SER A 37 11.71 51.27 1.35
CA SER A 37 12.41 52.39 0.75
C SER A 37 13.70 52.73 1.52
N THR A 38 14.79 52.91 0.77
CA THR A 38 15.99 53.72 1.11
C THR A 38 16.35 53.91 2.59
N THR A 39 17.34 53.15 3.07
CA THR A 39 18.59 53.66 3.65
C THR A 39 19.54 52.49 3.95
N ALA A 40 20.84 52.70 3.74
CA ALA A 40 21.87 51.68 3.80
C ALA A 40 22.13 51.20 5.24
N THR A 41 22.30 49.87 5.42
CA THR A 41 23.54 49.21 5.89
C THR A 41 23.23 47.94 6.70
N THR A 42 23.17 46.78 6.04
CA THR A 42 23.86 45.53 6.44
C THR A 42 23.55 44.48 5.37
N ARG A 43 24.58 44.08 4.61
CA ARG A 43 24.46 43.12 3.51
C ARG A 43 24.41 41.71 4.11
N ALA A 44 23.23 41.26 4.52
CA ALA A 44 22.99 39.84 4.75
C ALA A 44 23.27 39.09 3.44
N SER A 45 24.13 38.07 3.48
CA SER A 45 24.51 37.28 2.32
C SER A 45 23.27 36.59 1.73
N GLN A 46 22.76 37.10 0.61
CA GLN A 46 21.75 36.39 -0.17
C GLN A 46 22.36 35.06 -0.65
N PRO A 47 21.62 33.94 -0.60
CA PRO A 47 22.10 32.65 -1.11
C PRO A 47 22.42 32.76 -2.61
N ASP A 48 23.43 32.03 -3.05
CA ASP A 48 23.82 31.99 -4.46
C ASP A 48 22.64 31.54 -5.33
N PRO A 49 22.41 32.20 -6.47
CA PRO A 49 21.28 31.87 -7.32
C PRO A 49 21.46 30.51 -8.01
N VAL A 50 20.38 29.74 -8.12
CA VAL A 50 20.36 28.43 -8.81
C VAL A 50 20.09 28.64 -10.29
N TYR A 51 20.82 27.91 -11.15
CA TYR A 51 20.63 27.94 -12.60
C TYR A 51 19.82 26.74 -13.09
N PHE A 52 18.80 27.02 -13.88
CA PHE A 52 18.01 25.99 -14.58
C PHE A 52 18.33 26.02 -16.08
N ASP A 53 18.53 24.83 -16.66
CA ASP A 53 18.57 24.67 -18.11
C ASP A 53 17.14 24.86 -18.67
N TYR A 54 17.01 25.50 -19.83
CA TYR A 54 15.74 25.61 -20.54
C TYR A 54 15.82 24.94 -21.92
N GLN A 55 14.66 24.60 -22.47
CA GLN A 55 14.52 24.01 -23.80
C GLN A 55 13.51 24.78 -24.66
N ALA A 56 13.70 24.78 -25.97
CA ALA A 56 12.72 25.35 -26.90
C ALA A 56 11.54 24.39 -27.07
N ASP A 57 10.34 24.85 -26.78
CA ASP A 57 9.11 24.06 -26.91
C ASP A 57 8.57 24.10 -28.34
N PRO A 58 8.41 22.95 -29.03
CA PRO A 58 7.96 22.93 -30.43
C PRO A 58 6.50 23.36 -30.65
N ALA A 59 5.65 23.23 -29.63
CA ALA A 59 4.21 23.50 -29.74
C ALA A 59 3.90 25.01 -29.58
N SER A 60 4.55 25.64 -28.62
CA SER A 60 4.37 27.06 -28.29
C SER A 60 5.45 27.98 -28.88
N GLY A 61 6.58 27.44 -29.33
CA GLY A 61 7.74 28.19 -29.83
C GLY A 61 8.51 28.96 -28.75
N LYS A 62 8.20 28.75 -27.46
CA LYS A 62 8.80 29.47 -26.32
C LYS A 62 9.92 28.66 -25.69
N ASN A 63 10.86 29.36 -25.04
CA ASN A 63 11.81 28.73 -24.13
C ASN A 63 11.10 28.36 -22.83
N VAL A 64 11.24 27.12 -22.37
CA VAL A 64 10.51 26.58 -21.22
C VAL A 64 11.42 25.87 -20.23
N VAL A 65 11.05 25.96 -18.96
CA VAL A 65 11.61 25.17 -17.84
C VAL A 65 10.51 24.28 -17.30
N LEU A 66 10.86 23.06 -16.87
CA LEU A 66 9.92 22.11 -16.28
C LEU A 66 9.70 22.46 -14.82
N TRP A 67 8.44 22.39 -14.37
CA TRP A 67 8.10 22.56 -12.95
C TRP A 67 8.77 21.51 -12.07
N ASP A 68 8.87 20.27 -12.57
CA ASP A 68 9.52 19.18 -11.86
C ASP A 68 11.02 19.46 -11.61
N ASP A 69 11.71 20.13 -12.55
CA ASP A 69 13.11 20.54 -12.35
C ASP A 69 13.26 21.56 -11.21
N VAL A 70 12.26 22.43 -11.04
CA VAL A 70 12.20 23.39 -9.94
C VAL A 70 11.94 22.66 -8.62
N LEU A 71 11.00 21.72 -8.59
CA LEU A 71 10.70 20.92 -7.40
C LEU A 71 11.86 20.01 -6.98
N LEU A 72 12.71 19.58 -7.90
CA LEU A 72 13.92 18.82 -7.57
C LEU A 72 14.90 19.63 -6.72
N VAL A 73 14.97 20.95 -6.92
CA VAL A 73 15.88 21.84 -6.18
C VAL A 73 15.18 22.52 -5.00
N PHE A 74 13.90 22.84 -5.16
CA PHE A 74 13.04 23.49 -4.18
C PHE A 74 11.79 22.64 -3.93
N PRO A 75 11.88 21.57 -3.13
CA PRO A 75 10.78 20.62 -2.93
C PRO A 75 9.50 21.25 -2.36
N ALA A 76 9.64 22.36 -1.62
CA ALA A 76 8.53 23.12 -1.05
C ALA A 76 8.05 24.28 -1.94
N ALA A 77 8.45 24.33 -3.22
CA ALA A 77 8.04 25.40 -4.12
C ALA A 77 6.53 25.33 -4.44
N LYS A 78 5.84 26.47 -4.25
CA LYS A 78 4.40 26.58 -4.51
C LYS A 78 4.09 27.21 -5.87
N TYR A 79 4.80 28.28 -6.21
CA TYR A 79 4.71 28.94 -7.50
C TYR A 79 5.98 29.76 -7.76
N ILE A 80 6.14 30.18 -9.02
CA ILE A 80 7.19 31.12 -9.43
C ILE A 80 6.56 32.46 -9.77
N ARG A 81 7.23 33.54 -9.39
CA ARG A 81 6.88 34.90 -9.83
C ARG A 81 8.08 35.64 -10.36
N HIS A 82 7.84 36.65 -11.20
CA HIS A 82 8.83 37.63 -11.62
C HIS A 82 8.32 39.01 -11.25
N GLY A 83 9.01 39.67 -10.31
CA GLY A 83 8.49 40.89 -9.67
C GLY A 83 7.17 40.61 -8.94
N SER A 84 6.13 41.40 -9.22
CA SER A 84 4.79 41.26 -8.64
C SER A 84 3.87 40.26 -9.39
N THR A 85 4.35 39.62 -10.45
CA THR A 85 3.52 38.79 -11.34
C THR A 85 3.84 37.31 -11.19
N ILE A 86 2.83 36.49 -10.87
CA ILE A 86 2.92 35.03 -10.87
C ILE A 86 3.05 34.54 -12.32
N ILE A 87 4.01 33.66 -12.60
CA ILE A 87 4.21 33.10 -13.92
C ILE A 87 3.27 31.89 -14.09
N PRO A 88 2.29 31.94 -15.02
CA PRO A 88 1.41 30.82 -15.27
C PRO A 88 2.10 29.72 -16.10
N PHE A 89 1.58 28.49 -16.01
CA PHE A 89 2.00 27.41 -16.91
C PHE A 89 1.62 27.72 -18.37
N VAL A 90 2.47 27.25 -19.29
CA VAL A 90 2.27 27.36 -20.74
C VAL A 90 1.12 26.46 -21.16
N ARG A 91 0.31 26.99 -22.08
CA ARG A 91 -0.78 26.27 -22.72
C ARG A 91 -0.49 26.08 -24.21
N ASP A 92 -1.01 25.02 -24.80
CA ASP A 92 -1.00 24.81 -26.25
C ASP A 92 -1.94 25.79 -26.98
N LYS A 93 -2.03 25.65 -28.30
CA LYS A 93 -2.87 26.51 -29.16
C LYS A 93 -4.37 26.33 -28.85
N GLU A 94 -4.73 25.24 -28.21
CA GLU A 94 -6.07 24.84 -27.79
C GLU A 94 -6.37 25.23 -26.32
N PHE A 95 -5.50 26.06 -25.71
CA PHE A 95 -5.60 26.51 -24.31
C PHE A 95 -5.53 25.40 -23.25
N LYS A 96 -5.01 24.22 -23.58
CA LYS A 96 -4.72 23.14 -22.61
C LYS A 96 -3.31 23.29 -22.06
N VAL A 97 -3.14 23.01 -20.77
CA VAL A 97 -1.83 23.08 -20.11
C VAL A 97 -0.91 21.99 -20.70
N LEU A 98 0.32 22.38 -21.05
CA LEU A 98 1.31 21.44 -21.57
C LEU A 98 1.85 20.56 -20.43
N GLU A 99 1.80 19.24 -20.59
CA GLU A 99 2.35 18.25 -19.65
C GLU A 99 3.69 17.65 -20.15
N PRO A 100 4.68 17.38 -19.26
CA PRO A 100 4.73 17.80 -17.85
C PRO A 100 4.69 19.33 -17.71
N PHE A 101 4.21 19.85 -16.58
CA PHE A 101 3.95 21.29 -16.37
C PHE A 101 5.18 22.13 -16.72
N ARG A 102 5.01 23.10 -17.63
CA ARG A 102 6.09 23.98 -18.13
C ARG A 102 5.70 25.42 -17.96
N PHE A 103 6.66 26.29 -17.65
CA PHE A 103 6.46 27.74 -17.67
C PHE A 103 7.43 28.39 -18.65
N ALA A 104 6.99 29.45 -19.31
CA ALA A 104 7.79 30.16 -20.29
C ALA A 104 8.81 31.05 -19.57
N VAL A 105 10.04 31.03 -20.07
CA VAL A 105 11.17 31.76 -19.50
C VAL A 105 11.89 32.55 -20.57
N VAL A 106 12.53 33.63 -20.13
CA VAL A 106 13.49 34.37 -20.95
C VAL A 106 14.89 33.98 -20.46
N PRO A 107 15.85 33.67 -21.35
CA PRO A 107 17.22 33.37 -20.94
C PRO A 107 17.79 34.49 -20.05
N ASN A 108 18.51 34.12 -18.98
CA ASN A 108 19.07 35.04 -17.98
C ASN A 108 18.05 35.86 -17.15
N ALA A 109 16.74 35.58 -17.22
CA ALA A 109 15.78 36.18 -16.29
C ALA A 109 16.03 35.70 -14.85
N ILE A 110 15.77 36.57 -13.86
CA ILE A 110 15.80 36.24 -12.43
C ILE A 110 14.37 35.94 -11.98
N LEU A 111 14.13 34.73 -11.50
CA LEU A 111 12.81 34.28 -11.06
C LEU A 111 12.78 34.08 -9.54
N ASP A 112 11.72 34.53 -8.88
CA ASP A 112 11.48 34.31 -7.45
C ASP A 112 10.71 32.99 -7.26
N VAL A 113 11.32 32.02 -6.55
CA VAL A 113 10.64 30.78 -6.13
C VAL A 113 10.08 30.97 -4.73
N VAL A 114 8.77 30.79 -4.57
CA VAL A 114 8.07 30.98 -3.29
C VAL A 114 7.87 29.63 -2.60
N LEU A 115 8.31 29.52 -1.34
CA LEU A 115 8.22 28.31 -0.52
C LEU A 115 7.15 28.43 0.58
N GLU A 116 6.74 27.29 1.12
CA GLU A 116 5.90 27.15 2.32
C GLU A 116 6.75 27.34 3.60
N GLN A 117 6.20 27.96 4.65
CA GLN A 117 6.88 28.09 5.96
C GLN A 117 6.53 26.93 6.88
N ASP A 118 7.54 26.31 7.50
CA ASP A 118 7.37 25.46 8.68
C ASP A 118 7.15 26.35 9.93
N SER A 119 5.94 26.33 10.49
CA SER A 119 5.68 26.98 11.77
C SER A 119 6.28 26.14 12.91
N ALA A 120 7.45 26.54 13.40
CA ALA A 120 8.05 26.02 14.62
C ALA A 120 7.22 26.44 15.86
N ALA A 121 6.83 25.47 16.69
CA ALA A 121 6.22 25.69 18.00
C ALA A 121 7.22 26.33 18.99
N PRO A 122 6.77 27.16 19.96
CA PRO A 122 7.56 27.49 21.13
C PRO A 122 7.16 26.68 22.37
N ASN A 123 8.20 26.15 23.01
CA ASN A 123 8.21 25.43 24.28
C ASN A 123 7.89 26.30 25.52
N GLU A 124 7.59 25.56 26.59
CA GLU A 124 7.18 25.89 27.95
C GLU A 124 8.06 26.85 28.81
N ALA A 125 7.39 27.30 29.89
CA ALA A 125 7.87 27.56 31.26
C ALA A 125 8.29 28.98 31.66
N THR A 126 7.44 29.64 32.47
CA THR A 126 7.73 29.97 33.90
C THR A 126 6.53 30.67 34.57
N ALA A 127 6.24 30.29 35.81
CA ALA A 127 5.28 30.92 36.72
C ALA A 127 6.03 31.66 37.87
N PRO A 128 5.34 32.26 38.86
CA PRO A 128 4.94 33.67 38.98
C PRO A 128 5.79 34.45 40.04
N PRO A 129 5.43 35.71 40.35
CA PRO A 129 5.01 35.96 41.74
C PRO A 129 3.87 37.00 41.91
N THR A 130 3.12 36.85 43.00
CA THR A 130 2.21 37.82 43.67
C THR A 130 2.96 38.58 44.78
N PRO A 131 2.34 39.47 45.60
CA PRO A 131 1.42 40.58 45.34
C PRO A 131 1.89 41.90 46.04
N SER A 132 1.27 43.05 45.72
CA SER A 132 1.12 44.15 46.70
C SER A 132 -0.06 45.08 46.39
N THR A 133 -0.71 45.46 47.47
CA THR A 133 -1.97 46.20 47.65
C THR A 133 -1.81 47.72 47.54
N SER A 134 -2.80 48.43 46.98
CA SER A 134 -3.69 49.34 47.74
C SER A 134 -4.66 50.17 46.88
N ASP A 135 -5.94 49.94 47.17
CA ASP A 135 -7.06 50.86 47.42
C ASP A 135 -7.72 51.84 46.42
N SER A 136 -9.06 51.78 46.55
CA SER A 136 -10.14 52.74 46.25
C SER A 136 -10.57 52.90 44.77
N SER A 137 -11.84 52.85 44.36
CA SER A 137 -13.13 52.92 45.09
C SER A 137 -14.33 52.49 44.20
N ILE A 138 -15.21 51.66 44.78
CA ILE A 138 -16.69 51.63 44.82
C ILE A 138 -17.50 52.23 43.64
N ASP A 139 -18.29 51.38 42.95
CA ASP A 139 -19.77 51.35 42.94
C ASP A 139 -20.27 50.13 42.10
N SER A 140 -20.79 49.07 42.72
CA SER A 140 -22.21 48.78 43.01
C SER A 140 -22.88 47.86 41.97
N LEU A 141 -22.97 46.55 42.26
CA LEU A 141 -23.93 45.61 41.64
C LEU A 141 -24.07 44.35 42.52
N SER A 142 -25.31 44.02 42.91
CA SER A 142 -25.91 42.69 43.23
C SER A 142 -27.11 42.86 44.18
N PRO A 143 -28.08 41.92 44.30
CA PRO A 143 -28.07 40.53 43.84
C PRO A 143 -29.36 40.02 43.13
N VAL A 144 -29.28 38.75 42.73
CA VAL A 144 -30.31 37.81 42.22
C VAL A 144 -31.49 37.63 43.21
N PRO A 145 -32.70 37.26 42.74
CA PRO A 145 -33.30 35.96 43.10
C PRO A 145 -33.94 35.24 41.88
N GLU A 146 -33.73 33.94 41.68
CA GLU A 146 -34.49 32.78 42.18
C GLU A 146 -35.87 32.52 41.53
N THR A 147 -35.96 31.34 40.90
CA THR A 147 -37.10 30.39 40.82
C THR A 147 -38.54 30.90 40.75
N ILE A 148 -39.23 30.60 39.64
CA ILE A 148 -40.70 30.56 39.59
C ILE A 148 -41.18 29.17 39.17
N THR A 149 -41.88 28.56 40.12
CA THR A 149 -42.64 27.31 40.08
C THR A 149 -43.90 27.45 39.22
N ILE A 150 -44.28 26.37 38.53
CA ILE A 150 -45.50 26.25 37.70
C ILE A 150 -46.72 25.99 38.60
N PRO A 151 -47.88 26.66 38.43
CA PRO A 151 -49.14 26.19 38.99
C PRO A 151 -50.10 25.59 37.93
N SER A 152 -50.74 24.49 38.32
CA SER A 152 -51.91 23.86 37.67
C SER A 152 -53.22 24.60 38.06
N PRO A 153 -54.35 24.38 37.34
CA PRO A 153 -55.33 25.44 37.07
C PRO A 153 -56.51 25.48 38.05
N THR A 154 -56.97 26.68 38.38
CA THR A 154 -58.35 26.93 38.86
C THR A 154 -58.88 28.27 38.33
N HIS A 155 -60.20 28.32 38.24
CA HIS A 155 -61.08 29.20 37.45
C HIS A 155 -60.90 30.72 37.56
N ASP A 156 -61.20 31.35 36.41
CA ASP A 156 -61.78 32.68 36.20
C ASP A 156 -60.98 33.93 36.61
N SER A 157 -60.20 34.43 35.65
CA SER A 157 -60.25 35.87 35.31
C SER A 157 -59.95 36.06 33.82
N HIS A 158 -60.67 36.99 33.19
CA HIS A 158 -60.69 37.24 31.76
C HIS A 158 -59.28 37.35 31.11
N MET A 159 -58.81 36.28 30.48
CA MET A 159 -57.76 36.38 29.45
C MET A 159 -58.34 37.04 28.20
N ASP A 160 -57.67 38.09 27.74
CA ASP A 160 -58.01 38.82 26.52
C ASP A 160 -58.06 37.87 25.30
N LYS A 161 -59.19 37.86 24.60
CA LYS A 161 -59.45 37.04 23.40
C LYS A 161 -58.44 37.34 22.27
N ARG A 162 -57.71 38.47 22.33
CA ARG A 162 -56.58 38.78 21.43
C ARG A 162 -55.33 37.97 21.76
N SER A 163 -54.97 37.83 23.03
CA SER A 163 -53.78 37.08 23.46
C SER A 163 -53.93 35.58 23.24
N LEU A 164 -55.12 35.03 23.48
CA LEU A 164 -55.43 33.62 23.19
C LEU A 164 -55.46 33.33 21.67
N ARG A 165 -55.95 34.26 20.85
CA ARG A 165 -55.90 34.16 19.37
C ARG A 165 -54.48 34.28 18.83
N ILE A 166 -53.62 35.12 19.42
CA ILE A 166 -52.22 35.25 19.01
C ILE A 166 -51.42 33.99 19.41
N HIS A 167 -51.70 33.40 20.57
CA HIS A 167 -51.10 32.13 20.99
C HIS A 167 -51.58 30.94 20.17
N LEU A 168 -52.90 30.81 19.92
CA LEU A 168 -53.46 29.75 19.07
C LEU A 168 -53.09 29.92 17.59
N TRP A 169 -52.90 31.15 17.10
CA TRP A 169 -52.39 31.41 15.75
C TRP A 169 -50.91 31.08 15.62
N ARG A 170 -50.06 31.41 16.62
CA ARG A 170 -48.64 30.97 16.70
C ARG A 170 -48.53 29.44 16.67
N ILE A 171 -49.29 28.77 17.54
CA ILE A 171 -49.31 27.30 17.60
C ILE A 171 -49.84 26.71 16.28
N ALA A 172 -50.85 27.30 15.64
CA ALA A 172 -51.37 26.82 14.36
C ALA A 172 -50.45 27.07 13.16
N THR A 173 -49.68 28.16 13.12
CA THR A 173 -48.67 28.40 12.07
C THR A 173 -47.43 27.57 12.27
N ASP A 174 -47.00 27.36 13.51
CA ASP A 174 -45.84 26.52 13.84
C ASP A 174 -46.15 25.04 13.61
N LEU A 175 -47.37 24.56 13.92
CA LEU A 175 -47.81 23.20 13.60
C LEU A 175 -48.01 22.96 12.09
N ASN A 176 -48.51 23.93 11.33
CA ASN A 176 -48.66 23.76 9.87
C ASN A 176 -47.31 23.84 9.12
N LEU A 177 -46.36 24.67 9.56
CA LEU A 177 -45.01 24.73 8.96
C LEU A 177 -44.15 23.51 9.32
N TYR A 178 -44.22 23.06 10.57
CA TYR A 178 -43.50 21.87 11.03
C TYR A 178 -44.07 20.57 10.42
N ALA A 179 -45.41 20.49 10.23
CA ALA A 179 -46.04 19.39 9.52
C ALA A 179 -45.70 19.34 8.03
N MET A 180 -45.54 20.50 7.37
CA MET A 180 -45.12 20.59 5.96
C MET A 180 -43.67 20.11 5.74
N GLN A 181 -42.76 20.38 6.68
CA GLN A 181 -41.38 19.88 6.62
C GLN A 181 -41.27 18.38 6.94
N LYS A 182 -42.12 17.83 7.84
CA LYS A 182 -41.98 16.44 8.30
C LYS A 182 -42.74 15.39 7.48
N ARG A 183 -43.75 15.78 6.70
CA ARG A 183 -44.57 14.82 5.91
C ARG A 183 -44.32 14.80 4.40
N GLY A 184 -43.63 15.78 3.81
CA GLY A 184 -43.44 15.78 2.34
C GLY A 184 -44.75 15.74 1.55
N GLU A 185 -45.88 16.07 2.18
CA GLU A 185 -47.21 16.13 1.57
C GLU A 185 -47.54 17.60 1.29
N GLY A 186 -46.88 18.12 0.26
CA GLY A 186 -47.18 19.37 -0.39
C GLY A 186 -46.68 19.25 -1.81
N ASP A 187 -47.59 19.24 -2.78
CA ASP A 187 -47.32 19.15 -4.21
C ASP A 187 -46.10 20.04 -4.60
N PRO A 188 -45.09 19.58 -5.37
CA PRO A 188 -43.80 20.27 -5.60
C PRO A 188 -43.85 21.64 -6.32
N LYS A 189 -45.03 22.26 -6.45
CA LYS A 189 -45.31 23.32 -7.43
C LYS A 189 -45.40 24.75 -6.91
N ASP A 190 -45.13 25.03 -5.63
CA ASP A 190 -45.33 26.40 -5.11
C ASP A 190 -44.29 26.87 -4.10
N PHE A 191 -43.00 26.57 -4.34
CA PHE A 191 -41.89 27.26 -3.66
C PHE A 191 -42.01 28.79 -3.78
N HIS A 192 -42.62 29.28 -4.85
CA HIS A 192 -42.93 30.69 -5.08
C HIS A 192 -43.95 31.27 -4.09
N LYS A 193 -44.96 30.49 -3.67
CA LYS A 193 -45.92 30.92 -2.64
C LYS A 193 -45.28 30.85 -1.24
N ALA A 194 -44.46 29.83 -0.98
CA ALA A 194 -43.69 29.74 0.26
C ALA A 194 -42.73 30.92 0.40
N LEU A 195 -41.96 31.26 -0.65
CA LEU A 195 -41.08 32.41 -0.70
C LEU A 195 -41.85 33.73 -0.52
N ALA A 196 -42.98 33.92 -1.19
CA ALA A 196 -43.82 35.12 -1.02
C ALA A 196 -44.34 35.26 0.43
N CYS A 197 -44.73 34.16 1.06
CA CYS A 197 -45.14 34.13 2.46
C CYS A 197 -43.95 34.43 3.40
N TYR A 198 -42.78 33.84 3.17
CA TYR A 198 -41.57 34.10 3.97
C TYR A 198 -41.09 35.54 3.82
N LEU A 199 -41.04 36.11 2.60
CA LEU A 199 -40.66 37.51 2.39
C LEU A 199 -41.64 38.49 3.06
N LYS A 200 -42.94 38.15 3.11
CA LYS A 200 -43.94 38.94 3.85
C LYS A 200 -43.75 38.88 5.36
N THR A 201 -43.26 37.76 5.91
CA THR A 201 -43.01 37.61 7.36
C THR A 201 -41.61 38.07 7.77
N VAL A 202 -40.64 38.09 6.86
CA VAL A 202 -39.31 38.69 7.05
C VAL A 202 -39.39 40.18 7.35
N SER A 203 -40.38 40.90 6.79
CA SER A 203 -40.65 42.31 7.13
C SER A 203 -41.02 42.54 8.61
N LYS A 204 -41.31 41.45 9.36
CA LYS A 204 -41.58 41.45 10.80
C LYS A 204 -40.41 40.92 11.64
N GLY A 205 -39.26 40.64 11.03
CA GLY A 205 -38.02 40.26 11.71
C GLY A 205 -37.91 38.81 12.20
N HIS A 206 -38.76 37.89 11.75
CA HIS A 206 -38.80 36.52 12.30
C HIS A 206 -37.61 35.64 11.87
N ALA A 207 -36.79 35.17 12.82
CA ALA A 207 -35.58 34.37 12.58
C ALA A 207 -35.78 33.13 11.68
N TYR A 208 -36.80 32.30 11.94
CA TYR A 208 -37.06 31.11 11.10
C TYR A 208 -37.47 31.45 9.67
N ALA A 209 -38.13 32.59 9.45
CA ALA A 209 -38.50 33.02 8.10
C ALA A 209 -37.26 33.48 7.32
N GLN A 210 -36.36 34.21 7.98
CA GLN A 210 -35.06 34.59 7.41
C GLN A 210 -34.20 33.36 7.10
N PHE A 211 -34.12 32.39 8.01
CA PHE A 211 -33.43 31.11 7.78
C PHE A 211 -34.03 30.34 6.58
N SER A 212 -35.36 30.25 6.49
CA SER A 212 -36.04 29.56 5.39
C SER A 212 -35.77 30.22 4.04
N VAL A 213 -35.71 31.57 3.99
CA VAL A 213 -35.31 32.29 2.77
C VAL A 213 -33.84 32.00 2.42
N GLY A 214 -32.95 31.98 3.41
CA GLY A 214 -31.55 31.59 3.20
C GLY A 214 -31.41 30.18 2.61
N GLN A 215 -32.20 29.21 3.08
CA GLN A 215 -32.23 27.84 2.53
C GLN A 215 -32.69 27.80 1.07
N LEU A 216 -33.68 28.61 0.67
CA LEU A 216 -34.11 28.68 -0.73
C LEU A 216 -32.99 29.19 -1.65
N TYR A 217 -32.23 30.20 -1.22
CA TYR A 217 -31.05 30.71 -1.94
C TYR A 217 -29.87 29.72 -1.93
N LEU A 218 -29.69 28.97 -0.84
CA LEU A 218 -28.65 27.94 -0.72
C LEU A 218 -28.88 26.79 -1.71
N GLU A 219 -30.13 26.32 -1.80
CA GLU A 219 -30.51 25.18 -2.63
C GLU A 219 -30.82 25.58 -4.09
N GLY A 220 -31.08 26.86 -4.35
CA GLY A 220 -31.51 27.34 -5.67
C GLY A 220 -32.93 26.88 -6.04
N LYS A 221 -33.79 26.69 -5.05
CA LYS A 221 -35.20 26.30 -5.26
C LYS A 221 -36.00 27.57 -5.49
N ASP A 222 -36.52 27.75 -6.71
CA ASP A 222 -37.34 28.89 -7.16
C ASP A 222 -36.63 30.26 -7.25
N VAL A 223 -35.42 30.36 -6.69
CA VAL A 223 -34.46 31.44 -6.90
C VAL A 223 -33.15 30.88 -7.47
N LEU A 224 -32.39 31.70 -8.19
CA LEU A 224 -31.03 31.30 -8.58
C LEU A 224 -30.19 31.08 -7.33
N ARG A 225 -29.45 29.98 -7.30
CA ARG A 225 -28.56 29.64 -6.19
C ARG A 225 -27.55 30.76 -5.97
N ASP A 226 -27.52 31.29 -4.75
CA ASP A 226 -26.72 32.45 -4.37
C ASP A 226 -26.25 32.30 -2.91
N TYR A 227 -25.02 31.83 -2.75
CA TYR A 227 -24.44 31.56 -1.43
C TYR A 227 -24.21 32.84 -0.62
N ALA A 228 -23.93 33.97 -1.27
CA ALA A 228 -23.72 35.25 -0.59
C ALA A 228 -25.04 35.77 -0.01
N LYS A 229 -26.12 35.71 -0.79
CA LYS A 229 -27.46 36.05 -0.26
C LYS A 229 -27.92 35.07 0.80
N ALA A 230 -27.66 33.77 0.64
CA ALA A 230 -27.96 32.79 1.67
C ALA A 230 -27.23 33.15 2.99
N MET A 231 -25.94 33.50 2.90
CA MET A 231 -25.14 33.96 4.03
C MET A 231 -25.75 35.20 4.71
N ASP A 232 -26.14 36.23 3.96
CA ASP A 232 -26.76 37.43 4.52
C ASP A 232 -28.03 37.11 5.32
N TRP A 233 -28.89 36.23 4.77
CA TRP A 233 -30.10 35.78 5.45
C TRP A 233 -29.82 34.94 6.68
N PHE A 234 -28.82 34.05 6.62
CA PHE A 234 -28.41 33.27 7.78
C PHE A 234 -27.81 34.15 8.87
N LEU A 235 -27.00 35.17 8.55
CA LEU A 235 -26.45 36.11 9.53
C LEU A 235 -27.56 36.87 10.27
N LEU A 236 -28.60 37.31 9.56
CA LEU A 236 -29.77 37.97 10.18
C LEU A 236 -30.50 37.04 11.16
N ALA A 237 -30.64 35.76 10.82
CA ALA A 237 -31.26 34.76 11.70
C ALA A 237 -30.32 34.36 12.87
N SER A 238 -29.01 34.31 12.62
CA SER A 238 -27.96 33.96 13.59
C SER A 238 -27.83 35.02 14.67
N ASN A 239 -27.94 36.31 14.31
CA ASN A 239 -27.94 37.43 15.26
C ASN A 239 -29.10 37.38 16.27
N GLN A 240 -30.13 36.58 15.98
CA GLN A 240 -31.26 36.32 16.89
C GLN A 240 -31.08 35.05 17.71
N GLY A 241 -29.91 34.41 17.66
CA GLY A 241 -29.57 33.22 18.43
C GLY A 241 -30.06 31.90 17.83
N LEU A 242 -30.50 31.86 16.56
CA LEU A 242 -31.04 30.63 15.98
C LEU A 242 -29.93 29.58 15.71
N PRO A 243 -29.97 28.37 16.32
CA PRO A 243 -28.91 27.36 16.13
C PRO A 243 -28.80 26.85 14.69
N ASP A 244 -29.92 26.70 13.99
CA ASP A 244 -29.96 26.28 12.58
C ASP A 244 -29.18 27.24 11.67
N ALA A 245 -29.28 28.54 11.94
CA ALA A 245 -28.57 29.57 11.19
C ALA A 245 -27.05 29.51 11.44
N HIS A 246 -26.63 29.36 12.70
CA HIS A 246 -25.21 29.16 13.03
C HIS A 246 -24.63 27.93 12.33
N ASN A 247 -25.37 26.81 12.31
CA ASN A 247 -24.95 25.62 11.60
C ASN A 247 -24.84 25.84 10.08
N ALA A 248 -25.80 26.51 9.47
CA ALA A 248 -25.77 26.77 8.03
C ALA A 248 -24.62 27.72 7.63
N ILE A 249 -24.32 28.73 8.44
CA ILE A 249 -23.15 29.60 8.24
C ILE A 249 -21.86 28.78 8.38
N ALA A 250 -21.78 27.90 9.37
CA ALA A 250 -20.64 27.01 9.57
C ALA A 250 -20.44 26.07 8.36
N ASP A 251 -21.50 25.50 7.80
CA ASP A 251 -21.44 24.68 6.58
C ASP A 251 -20.89 25.47 5.38
N LEU A 252 -21.28 26.76 5.24
CA LEU A 252 -20.76 27.63 4.18
C LEU A 252 -19.25 27.90 4.35
N HIS A 253 -18.79 28.17 5.57
CA HIS A 253 -17.36 28.32 5.86
C HIS A 253 -16.57 27.01 5.70
N TYR A 254 -17.14 25.88 6.13
CA TYR A 254 -16.51 24.57 6.04
C TYR A 254 -16.28 24.16 4.58
N HIS A 255 -17.23 24.44 3.68
CA HIS A 255 -17.12 24.11 2.26
C HIS A 255 -16.55 25.23 1.38
N GLY A 256 -16.35 26.43 1.92
CA GLY A 256 -15.93 27.60 1.15
C GLY A 256 -16.98 28.04 0.11
N HIS A 257 -18.27 27.93 0.44
CA HIS A 257 -19.37 28.30 -0.44
C HIS A 257 -19.77 29.76 -0.22
N GLY A 258 -19.51 30.62 -1.20
CA GLY A 258 -19.80 32.07 -1.11
C GLY A 258 -18.83 32.86 -0.22
N VAL A 259 -17.99 32.18 0.56
CA VAL A 259 -16.93 32.72 1.42
C VAL A 259 -15.66 31.88 1.28
N PRO A 260 -14.46 32.41 1.58
CA PRO A 260 -13.26 31.59 1.69
C PRO A 260 -13.46 30.45 2.70
N GLN A 261 -12.89 29.27 2.41
CA GLN A 261 -12.95 28.14 3.33
C GLN A 261 -12.22 28.49 4.62
N ASP A 262 -12.90 28.29 5.74
CA ASP A 262 -12.40 28.60 7.08
C ASP A 262 -12.94 27.59 8.10
N TYR A 263 -12.10 26.64 8.49
CA TYR A 263 -12.48 25.60 9.43
C TYR A 263 -12.55 26.10 10.88
N GLU A 264 -11.79 27.13 11.24
CA GLU A 264 -11.81 27.71 12.59
C GLU A 264 -13.11 28.48 12.83
N ALA A 265 -13.50 29.31 11.84
CA ALA A 265 -14.79 29.99 11.87
C ALA A 265 -15.96 28.99 11.91
N ALA A 266 -15.89 27.92 11.11
CA ALA A 266 -16.90 26.85 11.14
C ALA A 266 -16.95 26.16 12.51
N LYS A 267 -15.79 25.88 13.13
CA LYS A 267 -15.70 25.26 14.47
C LYS A 267 -16.39 26.10 15.53
N ASP A 268 -16.10 27.40 15.59
CA ASP A 268 -16.68 28.29 16.62
C ASP A 268 -18.21 28.33 16.50
N LEU A 269 -18.73 28.39 15.28
CA LEU A 269 -20.17 28.40 15.00
C LEU A 269 -20.84 27.05 15.30
N TYR A 270 -20.23 25.93 14.91
CA TYR A 270 -20.73 24.59 15.27
C TYR A 270 -20.69 24.37 16.78
N LEU A 271 -19.63 24.81 17.46
CA LEU A 271 -19.52 24.70 18.91
C LEU A 271 -20.62 25.51 19.60
N THR A 272 -20.89 26.73 19.10
CA THR A 272 -21.94 27.60 19.63
C THR A 272 -23.32 26.94 19.56
N CYS A 273 -23.70 26.35 18.42
CA CYS A 273 -24.98 25.66 18.31
C CYS A 273 -24.98 24.30 19.03
N ALA A 274 -23.84 23.58 19.07
CA ALA A 274 -23.70 22.32 19.79
C ALA A 274 -23.89 22.48 21.31
N GLN A 275 -23.37 23.56 21.89
CA GLN A 275 -23.55 23.92 23.31
C GLN A 275 -25.00 24.24 23.66
N GLN A 276 -25.80 24.70 22.69
CA GLN A 276 -27.24 24.92 22.84
C GLN A 276 -28.06 23.62 22.71
N GLY A 277 -27.40 22.47 22.57
CA GLY A 277 -28.08 21.17 22.39
C GLY A 277 -28.47 20.85 20.95
N PHE A 278 -28.08 21.67 19.98
CA PHE A 278 -28.48 21.45 18.58
C PHE A 278 -27.80 20.22 17.99
N ILE A 279 -28.59 19.19 17.67
CA ILE A 279 -28.12 17.87 17.26
C ILE A 279 -27.17 17.93 16.04
N PRO A 280 -27.49 18.61 14.92
CA PRO A 280 -26.54 18.73 13.80
C PRO A 280 -25.23 19.42 14.18
N GLY A 281 -25.29 20.44 15.06
CA GLY A 281 -24.11 21.13 15.59
C GLY A 281 -23.20 20.19 16.37
N GLN A 282 -23.78 19.38 17.27
CA GLN A 282 -23.04 18.37 18.04
C GLN A 282 -22.40 17.30 17.16
N ARG A 283 -23.13 16.79 16.15
CA ARG A 283 -22.56 15.85 15.17
C ARG A 283 -21.42 16.50 14.38
N ASN A 284 -21.60 17.74 13.92
CA ASN A 284 -20.65 18.42 13.04
C ASN A 284 -19.38 18.83 13.80
N ILE A 285 -19.46 19.28 15.06
CA ILE A 285 -18.26 19.54 15.87
C ILE A 285 -17.52 18.23 16.18
N GLY A 286 -18.23 17.12 16.42
CA GLY A 286 -17.62 15.80 16.53
C GLY A 286 -16.88 15.39 15.24
N HIS A 287 -17.43 15.74 14.07
CA HIS A 287 -16.77 15.52 12.77
C HIS A 287 -15.50 16.35 12.59
N LEU A 288 -15.47 17.60 13.07
CA LEU A 288 -14.25 18.42 13.00
C LEU A 288 -13.11 17.81 13.83
N TYR A 289 -13.40 17.38 15.06
CA TYR A 289 -12.42 16.71 15.91
C TYR A 289 -11.95 15.37 15.33
N LEU A 290 -12.85 14.62 14.70
CA LEU A 290 -12.54 13.37 14.00
C LEU A 290 -11.53 13.59 12.86
N MET A 291 -11.72 14.64 12.07
CA MET A 291 -10.90 14.92 10.88
C MET A 291 -9.70 15.82 11.15
N GLY A 292 -9.64 16.50 12.29
CA GLY A 292 -8.64 17.53 12.58
C GLY A 292 -8.81 18.79 11.73
N HIS A 293 -10.05 19.12 11.33
CA HIS A 293 -10.34 20.30 10.52
C HIS A 293 -10.55 21.52 11.42
N GLY A 294 -9.63 22.50 11.38
CA GLY A 294 -9.70 23.69 12.23
C GLY A 294 -9.52 23.40 13.73
N VAL A 295 -9.04 22.20 14.08
CA VAL A 295 -8.66 21.77 15.42
C VAL A 295 -7.61 20.68 15.29
N PRO A 296 -6.71 20.48 16.28
CA PRO A 296 -5.94 19.24 16.36
C PRO A 296 -6.89 18.04 16.37
N GLN A 297 -6.53 16.98 15.64
CA GLN A 297 -7.32 15.74 15.61
C GLN A 297 -7.40 15.16 17.03
N ASP A 298 -8.62 14.89 17.49
CA ASP A 298 -8.91 14.42 18.85
C ASP A 298 -10.11 13.49 18.81
N TYR A 299 -9.83 12.18 18.84
CA TYR A 299 -10.88 11.17 18.77
C TYR A 299 -11.71 11.09 20.05
N GLU A 300 -11.15 11.38 21.22
CA GLU A 300 -11.88 11.33 22.49
C GLU A 300 -12.95 12.42 22.53
N ARG A 301 -12.59 13.65 22.14
CA ARG A 301 -13.57 14.74 22.00
C ARG A 301 -14.61 14.46 20.92
N ALA A 302 -14.22 13.82 19.82
CA ALA A 302 -15.18 13.40 18.80
C ALA A 302 -16.22 12.43 19.38
N VAL A 303 -15.78 11.44 20.17
CA VAL A 303 -16.67 10.50 20.87
C VAL A 303 -17.63 11.24 21.80
N ASP A 304 -17.14 12.15 22.63
CA ASP A 304 -17.99 12.92 23.56
C ASP A 304 -19.11 13.70 22.85
N TRP A 305 -18.78 14.35 21.73
CA TRP A 305 -19.76 15.11 20.96
C TRP A 305 -20.74 14.22 20.20
N TYR A 306 -20.26 13.12 19.62
CA TYR A 306 -21.15 12.16 18.99
C TYR A 306 -22.07 11.45 19.99
N LEU A 307 -21.62 11.17 21.23
CA LEU A 307 -22.46 10.62 22.30
C LEU A 307 -23.65 11.54 22.57
N LYS A 308 -23.40 12.85 22.75
CA LYS A 308 -24.48 13.84 22.99
C LYS A 308 -25.51 13.88 21.85
N ALA A 309 -25.06 13.75 20.60
CA ALA A 309 -25.97 13.72 19.45
C ALA A 309 -26.71 12.37 19.32
N ALA A 310 -26.01 11.25 19.58
CA ALA A 310 -26.55 9.90 19.50
C ALA A 310 -27.58 9.60 20.58
N ASP A 311 -27.37 10.10 21.81
CA ASP A 311 -28.31 10.01 22.94
C ASP A 311 -29.64 10.75 22.64
N GLN A 312 -29.59 11.72 21.73
CA GLN A 312 -30.77 12.43 21.22
C GLN A 312 -31.38 11.79 19.96
N GLY A 313 -30.87 10.63 19.53
CA GLY A 313 -31.41 9.84 18.42
C GLY A 313 -30.84 10.20 17.04
N ASP A 314 -29.72 10.93 16.94
CA ASP A 314 -29.08 11.17 15.63
C ASP A 314 -28.45 9.88 15.10
N THR A 315 -29.10 9.27 14.11
CA THR A 315 -28.65 8.01 13.51
C THR A 315 -27.27 8.10 12.88
N LYS A 316 -26.91 9.27 12.35
CA LYS A 316 -25.58 9.51 11.77
C LYS A 316 -24.50 9.51 12.86
N ALA A 317 -24.72 10.19 13.98
CA ALA A 317 -23.81 10.12 15.13
C ALA A 317 -23.72 8.71 15.71
N GLN A 318 -24.85 7.97 15.80
CA GLN A 318 -24.84 6.57 16.24
C GLN A 318 -23.96 5.69 15.33
N VAL A 319 -24.08 5.82 14.00
CA VAL A 319 -23.17 5.11 13.07
C VAL A 319 -21.71 5.52 13.27
N ARG A 320 -21.43 6.81 13.48
CA ARG A 320 -20.05 7.29 13.72
C ARG A 320 -19.47 6.77 15.04
N LEU A 321 -20.25 6.71 16.11
CA LEU A 321 -19.84 6.07 17.35
C LEU A 321 -19.54 4.59 17.14
N GLY A 322 -20.38 3.89 16.39
CA GLY A 322 -20.12 2.51 16.01
C GLY A 322 -18.80 2.34 15.26
N ASP A 323 -18.48 3.26 14.33
CA ASP A 323 -17.19 3.26 13.60
C ASP A 323 -16.02 3.47 14.59
N LEU A 324 -16.13 4.42 15.53
CA LEU A 324 -15.10 4.74 16.53
C LEU A 324 -14.83 3.57 17.50
N TYR A 325 -15.88 2.91 17.99
CA TYR A 325 -15.75 1.71 18.83
C TYR A 325 -15.19 0.51 18.05
N ARG A 326 -15.55 0.34 16.77
CA ARG A 326 -14.99 -0.71 15.90
C ARG A 326 -13.49 -0.50 15.71
N ASP A 327 -13.07 0.73 15.47
CA ASP A 327 -11.68 1.05 15.14
C ASP A 327 -10.80 1.27 16.38
N GLY A 328 -11.41 1.42 17.57
CA GLY A 328 -10.68 1.75 18.80
C GLY A 328 -10.08 3.16 18.79
N SER A 329 -10.75 4.10 18.11
CA SER A 329 -10.28 5.47 17.95
C SER A 329 -10.93 6.36 19.02
N GLY A 330 -10.14 6.86 19.98
CA GLY A 330 -10.64 7.66 21.11
C GLY A 330 -11.38 6.86 22.19
N VAL A 331 -11.49 5.54 22.01
CA VAL A 331 -12.06 4.58 22.96
C VAL A 331 -11.33 3.24 22.81
N LEU A 332 -11.39 2.38 23.82
CA LEU A 332 -10.96 1.00 23.65
C LEU A 332 -11.82 0.30 22.58
N GLN A 333 -11.17 -0.45 21.70
CA GLN A 333 -11.86 -1.20 20.64
C GLN A 333 -12.88 -2.17 21.24
N ASP A 334 -14.13 -2.05 20.81
CA ASP A 334 -15.25 -2.84 21.31
C ASP A 334 -16.29 -3.08 20.20
N TYR A 335 -16.22 -4.26 19.58
CA TYR A 335 -17.16 -4.65 18.53
C TYR A 335 -18.59 -4.86 19.03
N SER A 336 -18.77 -5.18 20.31
CA SER A 336 -20.11 -5.37 20.90
C SER A 336 -20.81 -4.02 21.04
N LYS A 337 -20.12 -3.01 21.57
CA LYS A 337 -20.64 -1.63 21.60
C LYS A 337 -20.84 -1.06 20.22
N ALA A 338 -19.95 -1.35 19.27
CA ALA A 338 -20.16 -0.96 17.88
C ALA A 338 -21.46 -1.56 17.32
N MET A 339 -21.69 -2.86 17.55
CA MET A 339 -22.92 -3.55 17.15
C MET A 339 -24.18 -2.95 17.78
N GLU A 340 -24.13 -2.56 19.05
CA GLU A 340 -25.25 -1.89 19.75
C GLU A 340 -25.62 -0.58 19.06
N TRP A 341 -24.64 0.32 18.86
CA TRP A 341 -24.88 1.60 18.19
C TRP A 341 -25.38 1.44 16.75
N TYR A 342 -24.84 0.49 15.99
CA TYR A 342 -25.34 0.23 14.65
C TYR A 342 -26.77 -0.33 14.65
N ARG A 343 -27.14 -1.17 15.62
CA ARG A 343 -28.52 -1.68 15.73
C ARG A 343 -29.49 -0.57 16.06
N GLU A 344 -29.16 0.28 17.02
CA GLU A 344 -29.97 1.45 17.35
C GLU A 344 -30.20 2.32 16.11
N ALA A 345 -29.14 2.65 15.36
CA ALA A 345 -29.28 3.42 14.13
C ALA A 345 -30.15 2.69 13.07
N ALA A 346 -29.95 1.38 12.90
CA ALA A 346 -30.69 0.56 11.95
C ALA A 346 -32.19 0.45 12.29
N ASP A 347 -32.53 0.40 13.57
CA ASP A 347 -33.90 0.36 14.07
C ASP A 347 -34.62 1.69 13.85
N HIS A 348 -33.88 2.80 13.90
CA HIS A 348 -34.33 4.13 13.48
C HIS A 348 -34.30 4.36 11.95
N GLY A 349 -34.01 3.32 11.17
CA GLY A 349 -34.15 3.32 9.72
C GLY A 349 -32.88 3.69 8.92
N GLU A 350 -31.74 3.88 9.58
CA GLU A 350 -30.46 4.18 8.95
C GLU A 350 -29.91 2.97 8.20
N ILE A 351 -29.87 3.07 6.86
CA ILE A 351 -29.54 1.94 6.00
C ILE A 351 -28.05 1.60 6.08
N ILE A 352 -27.19 2.63 6.20
CA ILE A 352 -25.74 2.45 6.30
C ILE A 352 -25.39 1.60 7.52
N ALA A 353 -26.13 1.74 8.62
CA ALA A 353 -25.94 0.94 9.82
C ALA A 353 -26.19 -0.55 9.57
N CYS A 354 -27.16 -0.90 8.72
CA CYS A 354 -27.39 -2.29 8.31
C CYS A 354 -26.15 -2.88 7.60
N THR A 355 -25.50 -2.10 6.74
CA THR A 355 -24.25 -2.52 6.06
C THR A 355 -23.12 -2.71 7.07
N ARG A 356 -22.96 -1.80 8.03
CA ARG A 356 -21.96 -1.91 9.09
C ARG A 356 -22.16 -3.14 9.97
N ILE A 357 -23.41 -3.48 10.32
CA ILE A 357 -23.72 -4.72 11.03
C ILE A 357 -23.31 -5.94 10.19
N GLY A 358 -23.62 -5.91 8.89
CA GLY A 358 -23.19 -6.94 7.95
C GLY A 358 -21.67 -7.13 7.95
N ASP A 359 -20.92 -6.04 7.91
CA ASP A 359 -19.45 -6.03 7.94
C ASP A 359 -18.91 -6.66 9.24
N LEU A 360 -19.47 -6.33 10.41
CA LEU A 360 -19.07 -6.94 11.67
C LEU A 360 -19.28 -8.46 11.67
N TYR A 361 -20.40 -8.95 11.14
CA TYR A 361 -20.63 -10.38 11.04
C TYR A 361 -19.67 -11.06 10.05
N ASP A 362 -19.42 -10.45 8.87
CA ASP A 362 -18.57 -11.04 7.84
C ASP A 362 -17.10 -11.14 8.27
N HIS A 363 -16.61 -10.18 9.05
CA HIS A 363 -15.26 -10.18 9.63
C HIS A 363 -15.13 -10.99 10.92
N GLY A 364 -16.21 -11.62 11.38
CA GLY A 364 -16.17 -12.51 12.54
C GLY A 364 -16.24 -11.81 13.90
N HIS A 365 -16.87 -10.63 13.97
CA HIS A 365 -17.03 -9.85 15.18
C HIS A 365 -18.45 -9.92 15.80
N GLY A 366 -19.29 -10.89 15.40
CA GLY A 366 -20.62 -11.09 15.99
C GLY A 366 -21.17 -12.52 15.85
N GLY A 367 -21.94 -13.00 16.83
CA GLY A 367 -22.63 -14.31 16.80
C GLY A 367 -21.70 -15.54 16.91
N SER A 368 -22.27 -16.75 16.84
CA SER A 368 -21.52 -18.02 16.74
C SER A 368 -20.90 -18.19 15.34
N GLN A 369 -19.74 -18.84 15.23
CA GLN A 369 -19.02 -19.00 13.97
C GLN A 369 -19.85 -19.66 12.85
N SER A 370 -20.76 -20.56 13.21
CA SER A 370 -21.62 -21.28 12.25
C SER A 370 -22.62 -20.38 11.52
N ASP A 371 -23.08 -19.30 12.17
CA ASP A 371 -24.25 -18.55 11.70
C ASP A 371 -23.89 -17.16 11.16
N ARG A 372 -22.65 -16.68 11.39
CA ARG A 372 -22.23 -15.29 11.09
C ARG A 372 -22.44 -14.91 9.63
N VAL A 373 -22.04 -15.77 8.70
CA VAL A 373 -22.18 -15.48 7.25
C VAL A 373 -23.66 -15.37 6.85
N GLY A 374 -24.53 -16.16 7.49
CA GLY A 374 -25.98 -16.05 7.31
C GLY A 374 -26.54 -14.73 7.81
N TYR A 375 -26.08 -14.26 8.98
CA TYR A 375 -26.44 -12.94 9.50
C TYR A 375 -25.91 -11.80 8.64
N ALA A 376 -24.64 -11.84 8.23
CA ALA A 376 -24.03 -10.86 7.33
C ALA A 376 -24.86 -10.72 6.05
N ARG A 377 -25.18 -11.85 5.41
CA ARG A 377 -26.03 -11.88 4.21
C ARG A 377 -27.41 -11.24 4.44
N ARG A 378 -28.08 -11.52 5.56
CA ARG A 378 -29.41 -10.95 5.86
C ARG A 378 -29.35 -9.43 6.01
N TRP A 379 -28.34 -8.92 6.72
CA TRP A 379 -28.15 -7.48 6.92
C TRP A 379 -27.75 -6.76 5.63
N TYR A 380 -26.86 -7.35 4.84
CA TYR A 380 -26.54 -6.82 3.52
C TYR A 380 -27.76 -6.81 2.60
N LEU A 381 -28.58 -7.86 2.56
CA LEU A 381 -29.82 -7.88 1.78
C LEU A 381 -30.76 -6.73 2.17
N LYS A 382 -30.98 -6.53 3.48
CA LYS A 382 -31.83 -5.44 4.01
C LYS A 382 -31.38 -4.06 3.51
N ALA A 383 -30.07 -3.82 3.40
CA ALA A 383 -29.50 -2.58 2.89
C ALA A 383 -29.48 -2.49 1.36
N ALA A 384 -29.06 -3.57 0.69
CA ALA A 384 -28.91 -3.66 -0.75
C ALA A 384 -30.26 -3.54 -1.49
N ASP A 385 -31.33 -4.11 -0.92
CA ASP A 385 -32.72 -3.99 -1.43
C ASP A 385 -33.22 -2.55 -1.42
N ARG A 386 -32.70 -1.71 -0.51
CA ARG A 386 -33.00 -0.27 -0.44
C ARG A 386 -32.04 0.59 -1.27
N GLY A 387 -31.18 -0.03 -2.07
CA GLY A 387 -30.27 0.65 -2.99
C GLY A 387 -28.91 1.04 -2.41
N GLU A 388 -28.56 0.64 -1.18
CA GLU A 388 -27.28 1.03 -0.59
C GLU A 388 -26.12 0.35 -1.34
N LEU A 389 -25.24 1.18 -1.91
CA LEU A 389 -24.22 0.75 -2.87
C LEU A 389 -23.19 -0.20 -2.25
N SER A 390 -22.74 0.09 -1.03
CA SER A 390 -21.72 -0.71 -0.35
C SER A 390 -22.24 -2.11 -0.03
N ALA A 391 -23.49 -2.24 0.40
CA ALA A 391 -24.15 -3.50 0.67
C ALA A 391 -24.36 -4.32 -0.60
N GLN A 392 -24.70 -3.70 -1.73
CA GLN A 392 -24.79 -4.42 -3.02
C GLN A 392 -23.44 -5.05 -3.39
N ILE A 393 -22.35 -4.30 -3.21
CA ILE A 393 -20.99 -4.78 -3.47
C ILE A 393 -20.58 -5.87 -2.48
N SER A 394 -20.73 -5.62 -1.17
CA SER A 394 -20.39 -6.58 -0.10
C SER A 394 -21.19 -7.87 -0.22
N LEU A 395 -22.48 -7.79 -0.55
CA LEU A 395 -23.33 -8.96 -0.80
C LEU A 395 -22.85 -9.74 -2.03
N GLY A 396 -22.51 -9.03 -3.11
CA GLY A 396 -21.92 -9.66 -4.30
C GLY A 396 -20.64 -10.43 -3.97
N HIS A 397 -19.73 -9.84 -3.18
CA HIS A 397 -18.51 -10.51 -2.74
C HIS A 397 -18.78 -11.70 -1.83
N LEU A 398 -19.71 -11.57 -0.87
CA LEU A 398 -20.11 -12.66 0.03
C LEU A 398 -20.66 -13.86 -0.76
N LEU A 399 -21.50 -13.62 -1.76
CA LEU A 399 -22.07 -14.66 -2.62
C LEU A 399 -21.06 -15.24 -3.62
N ARG A 400 -19.97 -14.53 -3.92
CA ARG A 400 -18.88 -15.02 -4.78
C ARG A 400 -17.88 -15.90 -4.02
N ARG A 401 -17.73 -15.68 -2.71
CA ARG A 401 -16.79 -16.41 -1.84
C ARG A 401 -17.15 -17.90 -1.79
N GLN A 402 -16.14 -18.77 -1.64
CA GLN A 402 -16.39 -20.19 -1.42
C GLN A 402 -17.14 -20.41 -0.09
N GLY A 403 -18.10 -21.32 -0.08
CA GLY A 403 -18.90 -21.65 1.10
C GLY A 403 -20.33 -22.02 0.75
N PHE A 404 -21.12 -22.32 1.79
CA PHE A 404 -22.53 -22.73 1.66
C PHE A 404 -23.38 -21.71 0.89
N TRP A 405 -23.13 -20.42 1.09
CA TRP A 405 -23.90 -19.32 0.48
C TRP A 405 -23.43 -18.93 -0.93
N ARG A 406 -22.49 -19.67 -1.53
CA ARG A 406 -21.95 -19.33 -2.85
C ARG A 406 -23.03 -19.36 -3.91
N ASN A 407 -23.25 -18.22 -4.58
CA ASN A 407 -24.17 -18.09 -5.70
C ASN A 407 -23.67 -17.00 -6.68
N TYR A 408 -22.95 -17.42 -7.72
CA TYR A 408 -22.41 -16.50 -8.71
C TYR A 408 -23.49 -15.77 -9.52
N GLY A 409 -24.64 -16.41 -9.79
CA GLY A 409 -25.73 -15.75 -10.51
C GLY A 409 -26.30 -14.56 -9.75
N GLN A 410 -26.57 -14.74 -8.45
CA GLN A 410 -27.01 -13.64 -7.57
C GLN A 410 -25.90 -12.60 -7.36
N ALA A 411 -24.64 -13.03 -7.21
CA ALA A 411 -23.52 -12.10 -7.12
C ALA A 411 -23.44 -11.16 -8.34
N MET A 412 -23.56 -11.72 -9.55
CA MET A 412 -23.58 -10.95 -10.79
C MET A 412 -24.72 -9.94 -10.82
N GLN A 413 -25.93 -10.32 -10.41
CA GLN A 413 -27.08 -9.39 -10.36
C GLN A 413 -26.83 -8.21 -9.41
N TRP A 414 -26.25 -8.47 -8.24
CA TRP A 414 -25.93 -7.40 -7.29
C TRP A 414 -24.82 -6.48 -7.78
N PHE A 415 -23.79 -7.04 -8.41
CA PHE A 415 -22.76 -6.21 -9.04
C PHE A 415 -23.32 -5.38 -10.20
N ILE A 416 -24.23 -5.92 -11.02
CA ILE A 416 -24.89 -5.15 -12.08
C ILE A 416 -25.67 -3.97 -11.49
N LYS A 417 -26.48 -4.19 -10.45
CA LYS A 417 -27.18 -3.10 -9.75
C LYS A 417 -26.23 -2.02 -9.22
N ALA A 418 -25.08 -2.40 -8.68
CA ALA A 418 -24.07 -1.45 -8.21
C ALA A 418 -23.36 -0.74 -9.39
N ALA A 419 -23.13 -1.45 -10.50
CA ALA A 419 -22.53 -0.94 -11.72
C ALA A 419 -23.45 0.09 -12.42
N ASP A 420 -24.77 -0.11 -12.38
CA ASP A 420 -25.78 0.82 -12.89
C ASP A 420 -25.79 2.13 -12.09
N GLN A 421 -25.35 2.10 -10.83
CA GLN A 421 -25.12 3.29 -9.99
C GLN A 421 -23.73 3.92 -10.19
N GLY A 422 -22.93 3.41 -11.13
CA GLY A 422 -21.59 3.95 -11.42
C GLY A 422 -20.46 3.38 -10.57
N SER A 423 -20.66 2.26 -9.86
CA SER A 423 -19.59 1.69 -9.02
C SER A 423 -18.45 1.11 -9.84
N VAL A 424 -17.28 1.71 -9.67
CA VAL A 424 -16.00 1.25 -10.24
C VAL A 424 -15.62 -0.14 -9.69
N ALA A 425 -15.86 -0.40 -8.40
CA ALA A 425 -15.60 -1.70 -7.78
C ALA A 425 -16.51 -2.80 -8.36
N ALA A 426 -17.75 -2.44 -8.73
CA ALA A 426 -18.64 -3.37 -9.39
C ALA A 426 -18.18 -3.69 -10.83
N TYR A 427 -17.70 -2.69 -11.58
CA TYR A 427 -17.11 -2.91 -12.91
C TYR A 427 -15.94 -3.91 -12.85
N THR A 428 -15.01 -3.74 -11.91
CA THR A 428 -13.88 -4.69 -11.76
C THR A 428 -14.34 -6.07 -11.30
N ALA A 429 -15.33 -6.15 -10.40
CA ALA A 429 -15.90 -7.41 -9.96
C ALA A 429 -16.57 -8.20 -11.10
N ILE A 430 -17.39 -7.54 -11.93
CA ILE A 430 -18.03 -8.15 -13.11
C ILE A 430 -16.97 -8.61 -14.12
N GLY A 431 -15.97 -7.76 -14.39
CA GLY A 431 -14.86 -8.11 -15.26
C GLY A 431 -14.13 -9.38 -14.78
N ASN A 432 -13.85 -9.46 -13.47
CA ASN A 432 -13.25 -10.63 -12.84
C ASN A 432 -14.12 -11.89 -12.97
N MET A 433 -15.45 -11.76 -12.87
CA MET A 433 -16.35 -12.90 -13.03
C MET A 433 -16.33 -13.45 -14.46
N HIS A 434 -16.30 -12.58 -15.48
CA HIS A 434 -16.13 -13.00 -16.87
C HIS A 434 -14.74 -13.58 -17.14
N HIS A 435 -13.69 -12.99 -16.58
CA HIS A 435 -12.31 -13.44 -16.78
C HIS A 435 -12.07 -14.86 -16.22
N HIS A 436 -12.66 -15.17 -15.06
CA HIS A 436 -12.48 -16.46 -14.39
C HIS A 436 -13.62 -17.47 -14.65
N GLY A 437 -14.65 -17.10 -15.42
CA GLY A 437 -15.82 -17.95 -15.67
C GLY A 437 -16.66 -18.23 -14.41
N GLN A 438 -16.83 -17.25 -13.54
CA GLN A 438 -17.55 -17.39 -12.27
C GLN A 438 -19.06 -17.16 -12.48
N GLY A 439 -19.82 -18.25 -12.65
CA GLY A 439 -21.28 -18.20 -12.89
C GLY A 439 -21.70 -17.78 -14.29
N VAL A 440 -20.72 -17.59 -15.17
CA VAL A 440 -20.86 -17.29 -16.60
C VAL A 440 -19.71 -18.00 -17.32
N ASP A 441 -19.85 -18.21 -18.62
CA ASP A 441 -18.72 -18.72 -19.42
C ASP A 441 -17.56 -17.74 -19.40
N LYS A 442 -16.34 -18.28 -19.44
CA LYS A 442 -15.12 -17.47 -19.51
C LYS A 442 -15.13 -16.63 -20.78
N ASP A 443 -15.07 -15.31 -20.63
CA ASP A 443 -15.14 -14.36 -21.73
C ASP A 443 -14.20 -13.18 -21.48
N ALA A 444 -13.02 -13.24 -22.09
CA ALA A 444 -12.00 -12.20 -21.95
C ALA A 444 -12.41 -10.88 -22.63
N THR A 445 -13.28 -10.91 -23.64
CA THR A 445 -13.74 -9.70 -24.33
C THR A 445 -14.72 -8.94 -23.46
N ARG A 446 -15.66 -9.63 -22.81
CA ARG A 446 -16.54 -9.03 -21.80
C ARG A 446 -15.77 -8.56 -20.58
N ALA A 447 -14.78 -9.32 -20.11
CA ALA A 447 -13.91 -8.89 -19.02
C ALA A 447 -13.21 -7.57 -19.36
N MET A 448 -12.59 -7.50 -20.55
CA MET A 448 -11.94 -6.30 -21.06
C MET A 448 -12.90 -5.10 -21.15
N HIS A 449 -14.13 -5.30 -21.64
CA HIS A 449 -15.15 -4.23 -21.69
C HIS A 449 -15.43 -3.61 -20.32
N TRP A 450 -15.62 -4.44 -19.29
CA TRP A 450 -15.87 -3.95 -17.94
C TRP A 450 -14.64 -3.33 -17.28
N TYR A 451 -13.44 -3.88 -17.52
CA TYR A 451 -12.21 -3.26 -17.04
C TYR A 451 -11.94 -1.92 -17.72
N LEU A 452 -12.25 -1.76 -19.01
CA LEU A 452 -12.15 -0.46 -19.71
C LEU A 452 -13.04 0.59 -19.05
N LYS A 453 -14.30 0.26 -18.75
CA LYS A 453 -15.19 1.18 -18.01
C LYS A 453 -14.60 1.63 -16.67
N ALA A 454 -13.98 0.73 -15.91
CA ALA A 454 -13.31 1.09 -14.66
C ALA A 454 -12.04 1.92 -14.89
N ALA A 455 -11.24 1.59 -15.90
CA ALA A 455 -10.03 2.30 -16.27
C ALA A 455 -10.31 3.73 -16.77
N ASP A 456 -11.44 3.96 -17.47
CA ASP A 456 -11.87 5.27 -17.97
C ASP A 456 -12.18 6.24 -16.82
N VAL A 457 -12.69 5.74 -15.70
CA VAL A 457 -12.86 6.51 -14.43
C VAL A 457 -11.54 6.67 -13.68
N GLY A 458 -10.44 6.11 -14.20
CA GLY A 458 -9.08 6.28 -13.67
C GLY A 458 -8.66 5.22 -12.65
N ASN A 459 -9.35 4.08 -12.57
CA ASN A 459 -9.02 3.00 -11.64
C ASN A 459 -7.73 2.27 -12.03
N PRO A 460 -6.66 2.30 -11.20
CA PRO A 460 -5.38 1.70 -11.54
C PRO A 460 -5.39 0.16 -11.48
N GLU A 461 -6.21 -0.44 -10.63
CA GLU A 461 -6.35 -1.91 -10.55
C GLU A 461 -6.92 -2.46 -11.87
N ALA A 462 -7.95 -1.83 -12.42
CA ALA A 462 -8.54 -2.19 -13.71
C ALA A 462 -7.53 -2.06 -14.86
N MET A 463 -6.70 -1.01 -14.84
CA MET A 463 -5.60 -0.84 -15.80
C MET A 463 -4.58 -1.98 -15.69
N VAL A 464 -4.23 -2.43 -14.48
CA VAL A 464 -3.38 -3.62 -14.29
C VAL A 464 -4.07 -4.87 -14.83
N LEU A 465 -5.36 -5.08 -14.54
CA LEU A 465 -6.11 -6.25 -15.03
C LEU A 465 -6.18 -6.27 -16.57
N LEU A 466 -6.35 -5.10 -17.21
CA LEU A 466 -6.24 -4.96 -18.67
C LEU A 466 -4.85 -5.33 -19.18
N GLY A 467 -3.79 -4.82 -18.52
CA GLY A 467 -2.42 -5.17 -18.86
C GLY A 467 -2.19 -6.68 -18.78
N SER A 468 -2.73 -7.34 -17.75
CA SER A 468 -2.63 -8.79 -17.56
C SER A 468 -3.40 -9.58 -18.62
N LEU A 469 -4.59 -9.13 -19.06
CA LEU A 469 -5.30 -9.76 -20.17
C LEU A 469 -4.44 -9.76 -21.45
N TYR A 470 -3.81 -8.63 -21.78
CA TYR A 470 -2.93 -8.53 -22.95
C TYR A 470 -1.62 -9.31 -22.77
N HIS A 471 -1.06 -9.36 -21.55
CA HIS A 471 0.13 -10.14 -21.24
C HIS A 471 -0.12 -11.64 -21.37
N ASP A 472 -1.25 -12.14 -20.88
CA ASP A 472 -1.54 -13.57 -20.86
C ASP A 472 -2.10 -14.08 -22.19
N GLY A 473 -2.78 -13.22 -22.96
CA GLY A 473 -3.37 -13.58 -24.27
C GLY A 473 -4.44 -14.66 -24.19
N GLN A 474 -5.11 -14.83 -23.04
CA GLN A 474 -6.15 -15.84 -22.87
C GLN A 474 -7.49 -15.31 -23.36
N GLY A 475 -7.95 -15.78 -24.52
CA GLY A 475 -9.23 -15.38 -25.12
C GLY A 475 -9.20 -14.04 -25.87
N ILE A 476 -8.04 -13.36 -25.90
CA ILE A 476 -7.71 -12.24 -26.79
C ILE A 476 -6.28 -12.43 -27.32
N GLN A 477 -5.89 -11.73 -28.37
CA GLN A 477 -4.51 -11.80 -28.88
C GLN A 477 -3.52 -11.22 -27.86
N GLN A 478 -2.46 -11.97 -27.55
CA GLN A 478 -1.36 -11.52 -26.69
C GLN A 478 -0.65 -10.30 -27.31
N ASP A 479 -0.42 -9.27 -26.50
CA ASP A 479 0.25 -8.04 -26.92
C ASP A 479 1.02 -7.42 -25.76
N PHE A 480 2.33 -7.69 -25.69
CA PHE A 480 3.18 -7.17 -24.62
C PHE A 480 3.31 -5.64 -24.65
N THR A 481 3.16 -5.00 -25.82
CA THR A 481 3.24 -3.55 -25.95
C THR A 481 2.03 -2.91 -25.29
N LYS A 482 0.83 -3.38 -25.61
CA LYS A 482 -0.40 -2.92 -24.94
C LYS A 482 -0.41 -3.25 -23.46
N ALA A 483 0.11 -4.42 -23.07
CA ALA A 483 0.26 -4.76 -21.65
C ALA A 483 1.12 -3.73 -20.93
N PHE A 484 2.29 -3.40 -21.50
CA PHE A 484 3.19 -2.37 -20.97
C PHE A 484 2.50 -1.01 -20.88
N GLU A 485 1.79 -0.56 -21.92
CA GLU A 485 1.09 0.72 -21.90
C GLU A 485 0.08 0.83 -20.76
N TRP A 486 -0.71 -0.21 -20.52
CA TRP A 486 -1.69 -0.24 -19.43
C TRP A 486 -1.02 -0.27 -18.06
N TYR A 487 0.01 -1.10 -17.88
CA TYR A 487 0.81 -1.08 -16.65
C TYR A 487 1.46 0.28 -16.42
N PHE A 488 1.98 0.92 -17.45
CA PHE A 488 2.60 2.24 -17.35
C PHE A 488 1.59 3.33 -16.95
N LYS A 489 0.37 3.32 -17.51
CA LYS A 489 -0.71 4.23 -17.08
C LYS A 489 -1.05 4.07 -15.60
N ALA A 490 -1.15 2.84 -15.11
CA ALA A 490 -1.40 2.56 -13.69
C ALA A 490 -0.21 2.95 -12.79
N ALA A 491 1.02 2.69 -13.24
CA ALA A 491 2.24 3.00 -12.51
C ALA A 491 2.43 4.51 -12.30
N ARG A 492 2.06 5.32 -13.30
CA ARG A 492 2.04 6.80 -13.23
C ARG A 492 1.03 7.34 -12.21
N LYS A 493 -0.02 6.58 -11.90
CA LYS A 493 -0.97 6.87 -10.81
C LYS A 493 -0.46 6.41 -9.44
N GLY A 494 0.79 5.94 -9.35
CA GLY A 494 1.41 5.51 -8.11
C GLY A 494 1.13 4.05 -7.72
N TYR A 495 0.40 3.26 -8.52
CA TYR A 495 0.01 1.92 -8.10
C TYR A 495 1.20 0.94 -8.06
N SER A 496 1.50 0.39 -6.88
CA SER A 496 2.73 -0.35 -6.62
C SER A 496 2.91 -1.63 -7.45
N ASP A 497 1.85 -2.44 -7.64
CA ASP A 497 1.90 -3.63 -8.49
C ASP A 497 2.14 -3.26 -9.96
N ALA A 498 1.58 -2.16 -10.43
CA ALA A 498 1.86 -1.66 -11.78
C ALA A 498 3.31 -1.19 -11.94
N GLN A 499 3.84 -0.47 -10.94
CA GLN A 499 5.25 -0.05 -10.92
C GLN A 499 6.19 -1.26 -10.98
N PHE A 500 5.91 -2.30 -10.19
CA PHE A 500 6.64 -3.56 -10.24
C PHE A 500 6.60 -4.20 -11.64
N ARG A 501 5.41 -4.29 -12.26
CA ARG A 501 5.25 -4.86 -13.61
C ARG A 501 5.98 -4.06 -14.69
N VAL A 502 5.94 -2.73 -14.63
CA VAL A 502 6.71 -1.84 -15.52
C VAL A 502 8.20 -2.07 -15.34
N GLY A 503 8.68 -2.17 -14.10
CA GLY A 503 10.07 -2.52 -13.81
C GLY A 503 10.46 -3.86 -14.43
N HIS A 504 9.65 -4.89 -14.24
CA HIS A 504 9.91 -6.23 -14.77
C HIS A 504 9.92 -6.26 -16.31
N PHE A 505 8.95 -5.61 -16.97
CA PHE A 505 8.91 -5.51 -18.43
C PHE A 505 10.12 -4.76 -19.00
N SER A 506 10.52 -3.65 -18.36
CA SER A 506 11.69 -2.86 -18.76
C SER A 506 12.99 -3.62 -18.54
N TYR A 507 13.10 -4.37 -17.44
CA TYR A 507 14.27 -5.20 -17.12
C TYR A 507 14.49 -6.29 -18.17
N LEU A 508 13.40 -6.95 -18.62
CA LEU A 508 13.45 -8.02 -19.61
C LEU A 508 13.42 -7.51 -21.06
N GLY A 509 13.01 -6.27 -21.32
CA GLY A 509 12.78 -5.76 -22.67
C GLY A 509 11.55 -6.38 -23.35
N LYS A 510 10.50 -6.72 -22.58
CA LYS A 510 9.25 -7.28 -23.09
C LYS A 510 8.26 -6.15 -23.38
N GLY A 511 7.80 -6.00 -24.62
CA GLY A 511 6.84 -4.95 -25.00
C GLY A 511 7.38 -3.52 -24.92
N THR A 512 8.66 -3.35 -24.59
CA THR A 512 9.38 -2.08 -24.46
C THR A 512 10.87 -2.35 -24.69
N PRO A 513 11.68 -1.40 -25.18
CA PRO A 513 13.14 -1.55 -25.19
C PRO A 513 13.69 -1.90 -23.81
N GLN A 514 14.71 -2.76 -23.76
CA GLN A 514 15.32 -3.15 -22.49
C GLN A 514 16.01 -1.95 -21.83
N ASP A 515 15.61 -1.66 -20.60
CA ASP A 515 16.21 -0.66 -19.73
C ASP A 515 16.27 -1.18 -18.29
N ARG A 516 17.38 -1.84 -17.97
CA ARG A 516 17.61 -2.40 -16.63
C ARG A 516 17.79 -1.31 -15.58
N SER A 517 18.40 -0.18 -15.92
CA SER A 517 18.63 0.91 -14.97
C SER A 517 17.33 1.62 -14.61
N GLY A 518 16.49 1.93 -15.61
CA GLY A 518 15.14 2.45 -15.38
C GLY A 518 14.24 1.48 -14.61
N ALA A 519 14.38 0.17 -14.85
CA ALA A 519 13.63 -0.84 -14.10
C ALA A 519 13.87 -0.79 -12.58
N ILE A 520 15.12 -0.57 -12.14
CA ILE A 520 15.44 -0.46 -10.71
C ILE A 520 14.73 0.74 -10.06
N ILE A 521 14.56 1.85 -10.77
CA ILE A 521 13.82 3.02 -10.28
C ILE A 521 12.36 2.64 -9.99
N TRP A 522 11.73 1.91 -10.91
CA TRP A 522 10.36 1.44 -10.74
C TRP A 522 10.22 0.41 -9.60
N PHE A 523 11.15 -0.53 -9.48
CA PHE A 523 11.19 -1.45 -8.33
C PHE A 523 11.35 -0.69 -7.01
N HIS A 524 12.18 0.35 -6.97
CA HIS A 524 12.35 1.19 -5.78
C HIS A 524 11.05 1.91 -5.38
N SER A 525 10.33 2.47 -6.35
CA SER A 525 9.02 3.09 -6.11
C SER A 525 7.98 2.09 -5.58
N ALA A 526 7.94 0.87 -6.14
CA ALA A 526 7.03 -0.18 -5.68
C ALA A 526 7.41 -0.68 -4.27
N ALA A 527 8.70 -0.86 -4.01
CA ALA A 527 9.24 -1.36 -2.75
C ALA A 527 9.01 -0.38 -1.58
N LYS A 528 9.10 0.93 -1.82
CA LYS A 528 8.76 1.98 -0.84
C LYS A 528 7.30 1.91 -0.40
N GLN A 529 6.41 1.47 -1.29
CA GLN A 529 4.99 1.24 -1.00
C GLN A 529 4.72 -0.14 -0.40
N GLY A 530 5.76 -0.94 -0.15
CA GLY A 530 5.65 -2.24 0.50
C GLY A 530 5.39 -3.43 -0.43
N HIS A 531 5.60 -3.28 -1.74
CA HIS A 531 5.47 -4.40 -2.68
C HIS A 531 6.56 -5.45 -2.42
N LEU A 532 6.16 -6.66 -2.02
CA LEU A 532 7.06 -7.69 -1.50
C LEU A 532 8.10 -8.15 -2.52
N ASP A 533 7.67 -8.47 -3.74
CA ASP A 533 8.59 -8.93 -4.78
C ASP A 533 9.59 -7.84 -5.19
N ALA A 534 9.17 -6.56 -5.17
CA ALA A 534 10.05 -5.45 -5.48
C ALA A 534 11.11 -5.26 -4.39
N GLN A 535 10.73 -5.38 -3.11
CA GLN A 535 11.66 -5.37 -1.98
C GLN A 535 12.66 -6.53 -2.09
N TYR A 536 12.20 -7.73 -2.39
CA TYR A 536 13.06 -8.89 -2.60
C TYR A 536 14.05 -8.71 -3.76
N ILE A 537 13.57 -8.25 -4.93
CA ILE A 537 14.43 -7.99 -6.10
C ILE A 537 15.47 -6.90 -5.79
N LEU A 538 15.12 -5.86 -5.05
CA LEU A 538 16.11 -4.86 -4.63
C LEU A 538 17.14 -5.44 -3.67
N GLY A 539 16.72 -6.36 -2.78
CA GLY A 539 17.63 -7.13 -1.96
C GLY A 539 18.67 -7.88 -2.79
N ASP A 540 18.21 -8.63 -3.80
CA ASP A 540 19.09 -9.35 -4.73
C ASP A 540 19.99 -8.40 -5.53
N TYR A 541 19.44 -7.29 -6.02
CA TYR A 541 20.19 -6.26 -6.76
C TYR A 541 21.38 -5.71 -5.95
N TYR A 542 21.17 -5.35 -4.68
CA TYR A 542 22.25 -4.86 -3.82
C TYR A 542 23.20 -5.97 -3.36
N ALA A 543 22.72 -7.22 -3.25
CA ALA A 543 23.53 -8.38 -2.88
C ALA A 543 24.49 -8.80 -4.00
N GLU A 544 24.05 -8.74 -5.26
CA GLU A 544 24.85 -9.14 -6.43
C GLU A 544 25.86 -8.08 -6.88
N GLY A 545 25.55 -6.78 -6.68
CA GLY A 545 26.39 -5.68 -7.17
C GLY A 545 26.38 -5.55 -8.71
N SER A 546 25.38 -6.12 -9.38
CA SER A 546 25.24 -6.14 -10.83
C SER A 546 24.71 -4.79 -11.34
N ASN A 547 25.62 -3.80 -11.46
CA ASN A 547 25.47 -2.40 -11.93
C ASN A 547 25.48 -1.29 -10.86
N ALA A 548 25.64 -1.63 -9.58
CA ALA A 548 25.96 -0.71 -8.49
C ALA A 548 27.03 -1.34 -7.59
N GLU A 549 27.73 -0.54 -6.77
CA GLU A 549 28.59 -1.12 -5.73
C GLU A 549 27.75 -2.05 -4.83
N GLN A 550 28.27 -3.25 -4.57
CA GLN A 550 27.63 -4.23 -3.71
C GLN A 550 27.39 -3.61 -2.32
N ASP A 551 26.16 -3.66 -1.84
CA ASP A 551 25.76 -3.09 -0.55
C ASP A 551 24.96 -4.14 0.23
N LEU A 552 25.68 -5.02 0.91
CA LEU A 552 25.09 -6.12 1.66
C LEU A 552 24.20 -5.62 2.82
N SER A 553 24.47 -4.43 3.37
CA SER A 553 23.65 -3.83 4.42
C SER A 553 22.30 -3.38 3.88
N LYS A 554 22.26 -2.75 2.70
CA LYS A 554 20.99 -2.43 2.03
C LYS A 554 20.24 -3.68 1.59
N ALA A 555 20.96 -4.69 1.08
CA ALA A 555 20.35 -5.97 0.72
C ALA A 555 19.63 -6.59 1.94
N PHE A 556 20.34 -6.64 3.08
CA PHE A 556 19.79 -7.12 4.35
C PHE A 556 18.52 -6.38 4.76
N GLU A 557 18.50 -5.05 4.69
CA GLU A 557 17.33 -4.27 5.10
C GLU A 557 16.12 -4.49 4.17
N TRP A 558 16.33 -4.58 2.85
CA TRP A 558 15.26 -4.89 1.92
C TRP A 558 14.70 -6.31 2.10
N TYR A 559 15.58 -7.31 2.30
CA TYR A 559 15.13 -8.65 2.65
C TYR A 559 14.35 -8.65 3.96
N ARG A 560 14.80 -7.91 4.97
CA ARG A 560 14.12 -7.80 6.26
C ARG A 560 12.70 -7.25 6.13
N GLN A 561 12.51 -6.19 5.36
CA GLN A 561 11.19 -5.59 5.14
C GLN A 561 10.22 -6.57 4.48
N ALA A 562 10.67 -7.30 3.45
CA ALA A 562 9.84 -8.30 2.76
C ALA A 562 9.59 -9.54 3.64
N ALA A 563 10.60 -10.00 4.39
CA ALA A 563 10.53 -11.19 5.24
C ALA A 563 9.53 -11.05 6.39
N ILE A 564 9.50 -9.87 7.05
CA ILE A 564 8.54 -9.57 8.13
C ILE A 564 7.08 -9.69 7.63
N LYS A 565 6.84 -9.39 6.35
CA LYS A 565 5.53 -9.50 5.71
C LYS A 565 5.27 -10.87 5.07
N GLY A 566 6.14 -11.85 5.30
CA GLY A 566 5.92 -13.25 4.90
C GLY A 566 6.56 -13.68 3.58
N HIS A 567 7.31 -12.80 2.88
CA HIS A 567 7.91 -13.18 1.59
C HIS A 567 8.96 -14.29 1.75
N VAL A 568 8.66 -15.48 1.21
CA VAL A 568 9.40 -16.73 1.45
C VAL A 568 10.87 -16.62 1.05
N GLY A 569 11.17 -16.16 -0.17
CA GLY A 569 12.55 -16.00 -0.64
C GLY A 569 13.35 -14.97 0.17
N ALA A 570 12.67 -13.96 0.72
CA ALA A 570 13.31 -12.95 1.54
C ALA A 570 13.60 -13.49 2.95
N GLN A 571 12.71 -14.30 3.52
CA GLN A 571 12.96 -15.02 4.78
C GLN A 571 14.17 -15.96 4.65
N ALA A 572 14.27 -16.71 3.55
CA ALA A 572 15.41 -17.58 3.28
C ALA A 572 16.74 -16.78 3.17
N ASN A 573 16.74 -15.69 2.39
CA ASN A 573 17.92 -14.83 2.24
C ASN A 573 18.29 -14.07 3.51
N LEU A 574 17.30 -13.66 4.32
CA LEU A 574 17.54 -13.04 5.62
C LEU A 574 18.15 -14.04 6.60
N GLY A 575 17.63 -15.27 6.64
CA GLY A 575 18.19 -16.37 7.44
C GLY A 575 19.62 -16.69 7.03
N LYS A 576 19.90 -16.76 5.72
CA LYS A 576 21.26 -16.90 5.18
C LYS A 576 22.16 -15.73 5.58
N SER A 577 21.65 -14.51 5.58
CA SER A 577 22.41 -13.32 5.95
C SER A 577 22.86 -13.35 7.41
N TYR A 578 21.97 -13.75 8.32
CA TYR A 578 22.32 -13.99 9.73
C TYR A 578 23.27 -15.18 9.92
N TYR A 579 23.14 -16.25 9.12
CA TYR A 579 24.02 -17.41 9.21
C TYR A 579 25.47 -17.09 8.80
N LEU A 580 25.63 -16.32 7.72
CA LEU A 580 26.94 -15.95 7.18
C LEU A 580 27.51 -14.68 7.83
N GLY A 581 26.67 -13.84 8.44
CA GLY A 581 27.06 -12.51 8.90
C GLY A 581 27.26 -11.53 7.72
N THR A 582 26.47 -11.65 6.66
CA THR A 582 26.53 -10.75 5.49
C THR A 582 25.52 -9.63 5.64
N GLY A 583 25.99 -8.37 5.62
CA GLY A 583 25.13 -7.19 5.84
C GLY A 583 24.64 -7.01 7.28
N THR A 584 24.99 -7.93 8.18
CA THR A 584 24.65 -7.94 9.60
C THR A 584 25.67 -8.75 10.39
N ARG A 585 25.54 -8.78 11.73
CA ARG A 585 26.33 -9.68 12.57
C ARG A 585 25.78 -11.10 12.49
N LYS A 586 26.69 -12.08 12.56
CA LYS A 586 26.33 -13.49 12.58
C LYS A 586 25.49 -13.82 13.82
N ASP A 587 24.33 -14.45 13.60
CA ASP A 587 23.39 -14.83 14.66
C ASP A 587 22.65 -16.11 14.23
N PHE A 588 23.01 -17.24 14.84
CA PHE A 588 22.40 -18.53 14.50
C PHE A 588 20.95 -18.65 14.96
N SER A 589 20.56 -17.99 16.05
CA SER A 589 19.20 -18.05 16.57
C SER A 589 18.24 -17.30 15.64
N GLN A 590 18.63 -16.12 15.16
CA GLN A 590 17.86 -15.40 14.14
C GLN A 590 17.86 -16.15 12.81
N ALA A 591 19.00 -16.71 12.38
CA ALA A 591 19.07 -17.51 11.18
C ALA A 591 18.12 -18.71 11.24
N PHE A 592 18.12 -19.45 12.35
CA PHE A 592 17.23 -20.58 12.59
C PHE A 592 15.76 -20.16 12.50
N LYS A 593 15.38 -19.06 13.16
CA LYS A 593 14.02 -18.53 13.14
C LYS A 593 13.53 -18.24 11.72
N TRP A 594 14.30 -17.48 10.93
CA TRP A 594 13.88 -17.08 9.57
C TRP A 594 13.89 -18.24 8.58
N ILE A 595 14.90 -19.12 8.65
CA ILE A 595 14.93 -20.34 7.82
C ILE A 595 13.75 -21.26 8.17
N THR A 596 13.38 -21.37 9.45
CA THR A 596 12.21 -22.15 9.87
C THR A 596 10.92 -21.63 9.25
N GLN A 597 10.70 -20.31 9.25
CA GLN A 597 9.52 -19.72 8.63
C GLN A 597 9.47 -19.99 7.11
N ALA A 598 10.58 -19.83 6.39
CA ALA A 598 10.63 -20.14 4.97
C ALA A 598 10.39 -21.64 4.69
N ALA A 599 10.97 -22.52 5.50
CA ALA A 599 10.80 -23.97 5.39
C ALA A 599 9.35 -24.43 5.65
N MET A 600 8.66 -23.82 6.62
CA MET A 600 7.25 -24.06 6.91
C MET A 600 6.33 -23.64 5.77
N GLN A 601 6.74 -22.64 4.97
CA GLN A 601 6.03 -22.21 3.76
C GLN A 601 6.37 -23.05 2.52
N GLY A 602 7.19 -24.10 2.68
CA GLY A 602 7.48 -25.07 1.63
C GLY A 602 8.74 -24.79 0.81
N ASP A 603 9.56 -23.79 1.15
CA ASP A 603 10.79 -23.53 0.38
C ASP A 603 11.80 -24.68 0.52
N ALA A 604 12.05 -25.39 -0.59
CA ALA A 604 12.86 -26.61 -0.57
C ALA A 604 14.32 -26.33 -0.14
N CYS A 605 14.88 -25.17 -0.50
CA CYS A 605 16.22 -24.77 -0.09
C CYS A 605 16.28 -24.52 1.43
N ALA A 606 15.32 -23.77 1.96
CA ALA A 606 15.19 -23.49 3.39
C ALA A 606 14.94 -24.77 4.19
N GLN A 607 14.14 -25.72 3.69
CA GLN A 607 13.95 -27.03 4.33
C GLN A 607 15.27 -27.81 4.43
N TYR A 608 16.06 -27.84 3.36
CA TYR A 608 17.40 -28.44 3.40
C TYR A 608 18.33 -27.72 4.37
N CYS A 609 18.34 -26.38 4.35
CA CYS A 609 19.10 -25.57 5.30
C CYS A 609 18.66 -25.85 6.75
N LEU A 610 17.37 -25.93 7.02
CA LEU A 610 16.83 -26.24 8.35
C LEU A 610 17.30 -27.62 8.82
N GLY A 611 17.31 -28.62 7.94
CA GLY A 611 17.89 -29.92 8.25
C GLY A 611 19.37 -29.83 8.62
N SER A 612 20.13 -28.97 7.94
CA SER A 612 21.52 -28.68 8.32
C SER A 612 21.65 -27.94 9.65
N PHE A 613 20.70 -27.09 10.03
CA PHE A 613 20.72 -26.42 11.33
C PHE A 613 20.53 -27.44 12.47
N TYR A 614 19.55 -28.34 12.35
CA TYR A 614 19.34 -29.41 13.32
C TYR A 614 20.52 -30.38 13.40
N SER A 615 21.13 -30.75 12.27
CA SER A 615 22.28 -31.66 12.27
C SER A 615 23.51 -31.08 12.98
N ASN A 616 23.65 -29.75 13.03
CA ASN A 616 24.81 -29.08 13.64
C ASN A 616 24.49 -28.38 14.98
N GLY A 617 23.23 -28.39 15.43
CA GLY A 617 22.81 -27.63 16.61
C GLY A 617 22.97 -26.10 16.46
N HIS A 618 22.87 -25.56 15.25
CA HIS A 618 22.98 -24.11 15.04
C HIS A 618 21.68 -23.41 15.43
N GLY A 619 21.69 -22.63 16.52
CA GLY A 619 20.52 -21.87 16.98
C GLY A 619 19.36 -22.73 17.49
N THR A 620 19.59 -24.04 17.64
CA THR A 620 18.64 -25.04 18.12
C THR A 620 19.41 -26.23 18.72
N GLU A 621 18.72 -27.13 19.40
CA GLU A 621 19.32 -28.39 19.87
C GLU A 621 19.61 -29.33 18.69
N GLN A 622 20.74 -30.03 18.76
CA GLN A 622 21.14 -30.96 17.71
C GLN A 622 20.16 -32.14 17.64
N SER A 623 19.64 -32.46 16.46
CA SER A 623 18.73 -33.58 16.23
C SER A 623 18.88 -34.15 14.82
N ASP A 624 19.46 -35.35 14.71
CA ASP A 624 19.60 -36.01 13.41
C ASP A 624 18.26 -36.50 12.85
N MET A 625 17.28 -36.79 13.73
CA MET A 625 15.92 -37.16 13.34
C MET A 625 15.19 -36.00 12.65
N GLU A 626 15.20 -34.80 13.26
CA GLU A 626 14.61 -33.61 12.63
C GLU A 626 15.39 -33.20 11.39
N ALA A 627 16.73 -33.33 11.41
CA ALA A 627 17.55 -33.10 10.22
C ALA A 627 17.12 -33.97 9.04
N ALA A 628 16.92 -35.27 9.27
CA ALA A 628 16.47 -36.22 8.27
C ALA A 628 15.05 -35.91 7.79
N ARG A 629 14.13 -35.55 8.70
CA ARG A 629 12.74 -35.19 8.36
C ARG A 629 12.67 -34.00 7.41
N TRP A 630 13.36 -32.90 7.72
CA TRP A 630 13.38 -31.72 6.85
C TRP A 630 14.10 -31.98 5.52
N CYS A 631 15.13 -32.81 5.53
CA CYS A 631 15.80 -33.28 4.31
C CYS A 631 14.84 -34.12 3.43
N GLN A 632 13.98 -34.96 4.03
CA GLN A 632 12.94 -35.69 3.30
C GLN A 632 11.92 -34.76 2.65
N GLU A 633 11.42 -33.74 3.35
CA GLU A 633 10.49 -32.77 2.77
C GLU A 633 11.10 -32.02 1.57
N SER A 634 12.36 -31.59 1.70
CA SER A 634 13.09 -30.92 0.62
C SER A 634 13.32 -31.85 -0.59
N ALA A 635 13.68 -33.11 -0.34
CA ALA A 635 13.92 -34.09 -1.40
C ALA A 635 12.63 -34.52 -2.13
N LYS A 636 11.47 -34.55 -1.45
CA LYS A 636 10.16 -34.80 -2.10
C LYS A 636 9.84 -33.76 -3.18
N GLN A 637 10.36 -32.54 -3.03
CA GLN A 637 10.25 -31.46 -4.02
C GLN A 637 11.32 -31.52 -5.11
N GLY A 638 12.20 -32.53 -5.09
CA GLY A 638 13.26 -32.69 -6.07
C GLY A 638 14.48 -31.82 -5.82
N TYR A 639 14.75 -31.35 -4.60
CA TYR A 639 15.95 -30.57 -4.34
C TYR A 639 17.20 -31.44 -4.27
N SER A 640 18.06 -31.39 -5.30
CA SER A 640 19.20 -32.32 -5.46
C SER A 640 20.17 -32.41 -4.26
N PRO A 641 20.46 -31.32 -3.48
CA PRO A 641 21.24 -31.45 -2.25
C PRO A 641 20.59 -32.30 -1.16
N ALA A 642 19.27 -32.22 -1.04
CA ALA A 642 18.53 -33.03 -0.08
C ALA A 642 18.44 -34.49 -0.52
N GLU A 643 18.20 -34.75 -1.81
CA GLU A 643 18.21 -36.11 -2.37
C GLU A 643 19.57 -36.80 -2.15
N TYR A 644 20.66 -36.10 -2.46
CA TYR A 644 22.01 -36.61 -2.21
C TYR A 644 22.24 -36.91 -0.72
N ARG A 645 21.84 -35.98 0.17
CA ARG A 645 22.05 -36.17 1.61
C ARG A 645 21.23 -37.32 2.18
N LEU A 646 20.01 -37.57 1.68
CA LEU A 646 19.25 -38.76 2.03
C LEU A 646 19.93 -40.03 1.53
N GLY A 647 20.47 -40.02 0.30
CA GLY A 647 21.26 -41.12 -0.23
C GLY A 647 22.43 -41.47 0.72
N VAL A 648 23.15 -40.47 1.20
CA VAL A 648 24.24 -40.65 2.17
C VAL A 648 23.74 -41.19 3.52
N MET A 649 22.58 -40.73 4.01
CA MET A 649 21.99 -41.23 5.26
C MET A 649 21.65 -42.71 5.19
N TYR A 650 21.04 -43.18 4.10
CA TYR A 650 20.74 -44.60 3.87
C TYR A 650 22.00 -45.43 3.59
N LEU A 651 22.97 -44.88 2.84
CA LEU A 651 24.22 -45.55 2.51
C LEU A 651 25.01 -45.90 3.78
N ASN A 652 25.04 -45.00 4.75
CA ASN A 652 25.84 -45.13 5.97
C ASN A 652 25.06 -45.65 7.18
N GLY A 653 23.73 -45.75 7.08
CA GLY A 653 22.87 -46.19 8.19
C GLY A 653 22.86 -45.20 9.36
N LEU A 654 22.84 -43.89 9.08
CA LEU A 654 22.97 -42.85 10.13
C LEU A 654 21.72 -42.72 10.99
N VAL A 655 20.58 -42.43 10.35
CA VAL A 655 19.27 -42.23 10.99
C VAL A 655 18.31 -43.36 10.62
N PHE A 656 18.46 -43.87 9.41
CA PHE A 656 17.71 -45.00 8.89
C PHE A 656 18.57 -46.25 8.94
N GLU A 657 17.93 -47.42 8.92
CA GLU A 657 18.66 -48.66 8.67
C GLU A 657 19.39 -48.59 7.31
N LYS A 658 20.54 -49.25 7.26
CA LYS A 658 21.39 -49.23 6.07
C LYS A 658 20.66 -49.90 4.91
N ASP A 659 20.41 -49.14 3.84
CA ASP A 659 19.73 -49.62 2.64
C ASP A 659 20.40 -49.06 1.39
N TYR A 660 21.22 -49.89 0.76
CA TYR A 660 21.92 -49.52 -0.47
C TYR A 660 20.97 -49.34 -1.66
N SER A 661 19.85 -50.05 -1.72
CA SER A 661 18.91 -49.93 -2.83
C SER A 661 18.21 -48.57 -2.81
N THR A 662 17.76 -48.16 -1.62
CA THR A 662 17.17 -46.85 -1.41
C THR A 662 18.21 -45.74 -1.58
N ALA A 663 19.43 -45.92 -1.08
CA ALA A 663 20.54 -44.98 -1.30
C ALA A 663 20.82 -44.77 -2.79
N MET A 664 20.94 -45.85 -3.58
CA MET A 664 21.14 -45.80 -5.03
C MET A 664 20.00 -45.04 -5.71
N SER A 665 18.75 -45.28 -5.33
CA SER A 665 17.60 -44.60 -5.91
C SER A 665 17.65 -43.07 -5.71
N TRP A 666 18.06 -42.62 -4.52
CA TRP A 666 18.21 -41.19 -4.23
C TRP A 666 19.40 -40.56 -4.95
N PHE A 667 20.53 -41.27 -5.01
CA PHE A 667 21.66 -40.78 -5.79
C PHE A 667 21.33 -40.66 -7.27
N LEU A 668 20.60 -41.61 -7.85
CA LEU A 668 20.16 -41.53 -9.25
C LEU A 668 19.27 -40.31 -9.53
N LYS A 669 18.39 -39.94 -8.60
CA LYS A 669 17.58 -38.71 -8.70
C LYS A 669 18.47 -37.45 -8.67
N ALA A 670 19.38 -37.36 -7.71
CA ALA A 670 20.30 -36.21 -7.62
C ALA A 670 21.24 -36.13 -8.85
N ALA A 671 21.68 -37.28 -9.34
CA ALA A 671 22.50 -37.45 -10.54
C ALA A 671 21.78 -37.03 -11.82
N ALA A 672 20.46 -37.27 -11.93
CA ALA A 672 19.64 -36.80 -13.05
C ALA A 672 19.61 -35.27 -13.15
N GLN A 673 19.82 -34.57 -12.04
CA GLN A 673 19.91 -33.10 -11.96
C GLN A 673 21.33 -32.55 -12.15
N GLY A 674 22.30 -33.40 -12.50
CA GLY A 674 23.68 -32.98 -12.77
C GLY A 674 24.59 -32.89 -11.55
N ARG A 675 24.17 -33.37 -10.38
CA ARG A 675 24.98 -33.30 -9.16
C ARG A 675 26.19 -34.27 -9.23
N THR A 676 27.40 -33.73 -9.21
CA THR A 676 28.64 -34.54 -9.36
C THR A 676 28.91 -35.44 -8.15
N ASP A 677 28.65 -34.97 -6.92
CA ASP A 677 28.80 -35.79 -5.71
C ASP A 677 28.01 -37.11 -5.81
N ALA A 678 26.81 -37.05 -6.41
CA ALA A 678 25.96 -38.23 -6.57
C ALA A 678 26.54 -39.21 -7.60
N TYR A 679 27.13 -38.72 -8.69
CA TYR A 679 27.85 -39.58 -9.64
C TYR A 679 29.01 -40.32 -8.98
N VAL A 680 29.76 -39.64 -8.09
CA VAL A 680 30.86 -40.28 -7.35
C VAL A 680 30.33 -41.37 -6.43
N CYS A 681 29.26 -41.11 -5.66
CA CYS A 681 28.66 -42.13 -4.80
C CYS A 681 28.12 -43.33 -5.60
N ILE A 682 27.48 -43.11 -6.75
CA ILE A 682 27.03 -44.20 -7.63
C ILE A 682 28.22 -45.02 -8.14
N GLY A 683 29.30 -44.35 -8.55
CA GLY A 683 30.54 -45.01 -8.96
C GLY A 683 31.15 -45.87 -7.85
N ASP A 684 31.25 -45.34 -6.63
CA ASP A 684 31.73 -46.07 -5.45
C ASP A 684 30.81 -47.29 -5.16
N MET A 685 29.49 -47.15 -5.30
CA MET A 685 28.55 -48.27 -5.11
C MET A 685 28.74 -49.39 -6.14
N TYR A 686 29.01 -49.07 -7.40
CA TYR A 686 29.37 -50.06 -8.42
C TYR A 686 30.76 -50.67 -8.20
N GLU A 687 31.73 -49.89 -7.72
CA GLU A 687 33.08 -50.39 -7.40
C GLU A 687 33.04 -51.46 -6.31
N PHE A 688 32.23 -51.24 -5.27
CA PHE A 688 32.16 -52.12 -4.11
C PHE A 688 30.98 -53.11 -4.14
N GLY A 689 30.14 -53.08 -5.17
CA GLY A 689 28.96 -53.96 -5.28
C GLY A 689 27.90 -53.70 -4.20
N GLN A 690 27.69 -52.44 -3.82
CA GLN A 690 26.76 -52.03 -2.77
C GLN A 690 25.37 -51.77 -3.33
N GLY A 691 24.44 -52.71 -3.13
CA GLY A 691 23.06 -52.61 -3.63
C GLY A 691 22.92 -52.82 -5.15
N VAL A 692 24.04 -53.04 -5.84
CA VAL A 692 24.13 -53.38 -7.26
C VAL A 692 25.25 -54.41 -7.46
N PRO A 693 25.23 -55.21 -8.54
CA PRO A 693 26.36 -56.06 -8.88
C PRO A 693 27.65 -55.24 -9.07
N LEU A 694 28.75 -55.76 -8.51
CA LEU A 694 30.07 -55.15 -8.67
C LEU A 694 30.41 -55.03 -10.16
N SER A 695 30.72 -53.82 -10.61
CA SER A 695 31.10 -53.54 -11.99
C SER A 695 32.06 -52.36 -12.07
N HIS A 696 33.35 -52.64 -12.26
CA HIS A 696 34.34 -51.59 -12.49
C HIS A 696 34.04 -50.79 -13.77
N LYS A 697 33.45 -51.42 -14.80
CA LYS A 697 33.10 -50.73 -16.04
C LYS A 697 32.06 -49.62 -15.81
N GLU A 698 31.01 -49.92 -15.04
CA GLU A 698 30.00 -48.90 -14.73
C GLU A 698 30.51 -47.88 -13.72
N ALA A 699 31.33 -48.30 -12.75
CA ALA A 699 32.01 -47.36 -11.86
C ALA A 699 32.85 -46.34 -12.65
N THR A 700 33.66 -46.79 -13.62
CA THR A 700 34.43 -45.90 -14.52
C THR A 700 33.52 -44.94 -15.27
N MET A 701 32.38 -45.39 -15.81
CA MET A 701 31.47 -44.53 -16.55
C MET A 701 30.96 -43.37 -15.69
N TRP A 702 30.54 -43.65 -14.45
CA TRP A 702 30.06 -42.62 -13.53
C TRP A 702 31.16 -41.68 -13.03
N PHE A 703 32.34 -42.22 -12.69
CA PHE A 703 33.50 -41.40 -12.32
C PHE A 703 33.94 -40.49 -13.47
N LEU A 704 34.00 -41.00 -14.70
CA LEU A 704 34.37 -40.20 -15.87
C LEU A 704 33.39 -39.06 -16.09
N LYS A 705 32.08 -39.30 -15.91
CA LYS A 705 31.04 -38.29 -16.04
C LYS A 705 31.24 -37.14 -15.03
N ALA A 706 31.50 -37.46 -13.75
CA ALA A 706 31.80 -36.45 -12.74
C ALA A 706 33.14 -35.73 -12.98
N ALA A 707 34.19 -36.48 -13.35
CA ALA A 707 35.53 -35.93 -13.58
C ALA A 707 35.54 -34.92 -14.73
N ASN A 708 34.77 -35.18 -15.79
CA ASN A 708 34.59 -34.26 -16.93
C ASN A 708 33.82 -32.98 -16.57
N LEU A 709 32.99 -33.02 -15.53
CA LEU A 709 32.32 -31.83 -14.97
C LEU A 709 33.20 -31.10 -13.95
N GLY A 710 34.44 -31.56 -13.73
CA GLY A 710 35.41 -30.92 -12.86
C GLY A 710 35.47 -31.46 -11.43
N ASP A 711 34.77 -32.55 -11.12
CA ASP A 711 34.77 -33.10 -9.76
C ASP A 711 36.15 -33.67 -9.39
N THR A 712 36.76 -33.12 -8.34
CA THR A 712 38.13 -33.45 -7.95
C THR A 712 38.27 -34.86 -7.38
N THR A 713 37.25 -35.34 -6.66
CA THR A 713 37.23 -36.70 -6.11
C THR A 713 37.14 -37.70 -7.25
N ALA A 714 36.24 -37.45 -8.21
CA ALA A 714 36.09 -38.28 -9.40
C ALA A 714 37.37 -38.31 -10.25
N GLN A 715 38.06 -37.18 -10.43
CA GLN A 715 39.34 -37.13 -11.13
C GLN A 715 40.40 -37.98 -10.42
N PHE A 716 40.49 -37.92 -9.10
CA PHE A 716 41.38 -38.80 -8.33
C PHE A 716 41.00 -40.28 -8.47
N ARG A 717 39.70 -40.62 -8.41
CA ARG A 717 39.19 -41.98 -8.64
C ARG A 717 39.56 -42.49 -10.03
N MET A 718 39.43 -41.66 -11.06
CA MET A 718 39.83 -41.96 -12.43
C MET A 718 41.33 -42.22 -12.57
N GLY A 719 42.17 -41.42 -11.90
CA GLY A 719 43.62 -41.67 -11.86
C GLY A 719 43.96 -43.05 -11.31
N ARG A 720 43.31 -43.46 -10.20
CA ARG A 720 43.48 -44.80 -9.61
C ARG A 720 42.97 -45.91 -10.54
N PHE A 721 41.85 -45.70 -11.22
CA PHE A 721 41.28 -46.69 -12.14
C PHE A 721 42.14 -46.88 -13.39
N CYS A 722 42.76 -45.82 -13.91
CA CYS A 722 43.72 -45.90 -15.01
C CYS A 722 45.05 -46.55 -14.59
N GLU A 723 45.51 -46.31 -13.36
CA GLU A 723 46.72 -46.93 -12.81
C GLU A 723 46.56 -48.44 -12.61
N LEU A 724 45.39 -48.89 -12.16
CA LEU A 724 45.12 -50.29 -11.82
C LEU A 724 44.40 -51.09 -12.93
N GLY A 725 44.04 -50.45 -14.03
CA GLY A 725 43.28 -51.10 -15.12
C GLY A 725 41.86 -51.53 -14.72
N LEU A 726 41.21 -50.80 -13.81
CA LEU A 726 39.87 -51.15 -13.30
C LEU A 726 38.78 -50.66 -14.25
N GLY A 727 38.19 -51.57 -15.03
CA GLY A 727 37.09 -51.22 -15.96
C GLY A 727 37.48 -50.31 -17.12
N ILE A 728 38.77 -49.96 -17.23
CA ILE A 728 39.41 -49.21 -18.31
C ILE A 728 40.78 -49.82 -18.56
N ARG A 729 41.36 -49.60 -19.76
CA ARG A 729 42.72 -50.04 -20.06
C ARG A 729 43.70 -49.39 -19.08
N GLU A 730 44.59 -50.21 -18.52
CA GLU A 730 45.70 -49.72 -17.72
C GLU A 730 46.56 -48.76 -18.55
N CYS A 731 46.70 -47.53 -18.07
CA CYS A 731 47.44 -46.47 -18.75
C CYS A 731 48.04 -45.51 -17.71
N PHE A 732 49.33 -45.70 -17.44
CA PHE A 732 50.05 -44.89 -16.46
C PHE A 732 50.13 -43.39 -16.83
N PRO A 733 50.37 -42.98 -18.09
CA PRO A 733 50.31 -41.56 -18.47
C PRO A 733 48.95 -40.92 -18.18
N ASP A 734 47.86 -41.57 -18.57
CA ASP A 734 46.50 -41.05 -18.33
C ASP A 734 46.19 -40.96 -16.82
N ALA A 735 46.69 -41.93 -16.04
CA ALA A 735 46.57 -41.90 -14.58
C ALA A 735 47.24 -40.65 -13.97
N VAL A 736 48.45 -40.33 -14.42
CA VAL A 736 49.19 -39.13 -13.98
C VAL A 736 48.45 -37.84 -14.36
N ASP A 737 47.91 -37.77 -15.57
CA ASP A 737 47.14 -36.59 -16.02
C ASP A 737 45.90 -36.35 -15.16
N TRP A 738 45.18 -37.42 -14.79
CA TRP A 738 44.04 -37.31 -13.89
C TRP A 738 44.44 -36.91 -12.47
N TYR A 739 45.55 -37.45 -11.95
CA TYR A 739 46.07 -37.03 -10.65
C TYR A 739 46.52 -35.57 -10.64
N LEU A 740 47.14 -35.08 -11.71
CA LEU A 740 47.52 -33.67 -11.86
C LEU A 740 46.28 -32.76 -11.85
N LYS A 741 45.25 -33.07 -12.64
CA LYS A 741 43.99 -32.31 -12.65
C LYS A 741 43.34 -32.21 -11.26
N ALA A 742 43.34 -33.29 -10.50
CA ALA A 742 42.81 -33.29 -9.13
C ALA A 742 43.72 -32.52 -8.16
N ALA A 743 45.05 -32.65 -8.30
CA ALA A 743 46.03 -31.98 -7.46
C ALA A 743 46.08 -30.45 -7.69
N ASP A 744 45.94 -30.00 -8.93
CA ASP A 744 45.87 -28.57 -9.28
C ASP A 744 44.66 -27.88 -8.64
N GLN A 745 43.61 -28.65 -8.36
CA GLN A 745 42.43 -28.21 -7.61
C GLN A 745 42.54 -28.46 -6.10
N GLY A 746 43.72 -28.88 -5.61
CA GLY A 746 44.03 -29.04 -4.19
C GLY A 746 43.66 -30.39 -3.57
N HIS A 747 43.37 -31.44 -4.36
CA HIS A 747 42.99 -32.75 -3.81
C HIS A 747 44.16 -33.43 -3.09
N LYS A 748 44.06 -33.54 -1.75
CA LYS A 748 45.15 -34.00 -0.87
C LYS A 748 45.69 -35.38 -1.20
N ASN A 749 44.82 -36.35 -1.52
CA ASN A 749 45.28 -37.70 -1.84
C ASN A 749 45.93 -37.78 -3.23
N ALA A 750 45.53 -36.90 -4.15
CA ALA A 750 46.18 -36.82 -5.47
C ALA A 750 47.60 -36.24 -5.34
N LEU A 751 47.76 -35.17 -4.53
CA LEU A 751 49.06 -34.60 -4.19
C LEU A 751 50.01 -35.64 -3.58
N LYS A 752 49.54 -36.37 -2.55
CA LYS A 752 50.32 -37.45 -1.93
C LYS A 752 50.74 -38.53 -2.92
N LYS A 753 49.81 -38.96 -3.78
CA LYS A 753 50.07 -39.99 -4.79
C LYS A 753 51.10 -39.52 -5.82
N LEU A 754 51.02 -38.27 -6.28
CA LEU A 754 52.03 -37.70 -7.18
C LEU A 754 53.41 -37.60 -6.53
N ASP A 755 53.48 -37.24 -5.24
CA ASP A 755 54.74 -37.22 -4.49
C ASP A 755 55.35 -38.62 -4.34
N GLU A 756 54.53 -39.64 -4.09
CA GLU A 756 54.96 -41.05 -4.07
C GLU A 756 55.53 -41.48 -5.42
N LEU A 757 54.84 -41.18 -6.53
CA LEU A 757 55.29 -41.50 -7.89
C LEU A 757 56.61 -40.78 -8.23
N ARG A 758 56.77 -39.52 -7.82
CA ARG A 758 58.04 -38.77 -7.98
C ARG A 758 59.18 -39.41 -7.21
N ARG A 759 58.96 -39.82 -5.96
CA ARG A 759 59.97 -40.49 -5.13
C ARG A 759 60.37 -41.85 -5.70
N GLN A 760 59.40 -42.63 -6.20
CA GLN A 760 59.67 -43.90 -6.87
C GLN A 760 60.49 -43.71 -8.14
N GLY A 761 60.14 -42.74 -8.99
CA GLY A 761 60.92 -42.41 -10.20
C GLY A 761 62.36 -42.00 -9.88
N ASN A 762 62.57 -41.23 -8.82
CA ASN A 762 63.91 -40.83 -8.37
C ASN A 762 64.73 -42.03 -7.84
N ARG A 763 64.10 -42.96 -7.11
CA ARG A 763 64.76 -44.20 -6.63
C ARG A 763 65.17 -45.11 -7.78
N ILE A 764 64.33 -45.27 -8.80
CA ILE A 764 64.65 -46.09 -9.99
C ILE A 764 65.81 -45.48 -10.78
N ARG A 765 65.87 -44.14 -10.91
CA ARG A 765 67.01 -43.44 -11.53
C ARG A 765 68.31 -43.61 -10.72
N GLN A 766 68.23 -43.56 -9.39
CA GLN A 766 69.40 -43.78 -8.53
C GLN A 766 69.92 -45.22 -8.59
N ALA A 767 69.02 -46.22 -8.62
CA ALA A 767 69.40 -47.63 -8.76
C ALA A 767 70.05 -47.95 -10.11
N LYS A 768 69.61 -47.30 -11.20
CA LYS A 768 70.23 -47.43 -12.53
C LYS A 768 71.58 -46.72 -12.68
N ASN A 769 71.88 -45.75 -11.82
CA ASN A 769 73.18 -45.06 -11.80
C ASN A 769 74.20 -45.73 -10.88
N GLN A 770 73.79 -46.77 -10.13
CA GLN A 770 74.65 -47.57 -9.25
C GLN A 770 74.96 -48.97 -9.81
N GLN A 771 74.37 -49.34 -10.94
CA GLN A 771 74.77 -50.45 -11.81
C GLN A 771 75.65 -49.90 -12.93
#